data_AF-A0A2T9YEW4-F1
#
_entry.id   AF-A0A2T9YEW4-F1
#
_cell.length_a   1.000
_cell.length_b   1.000
_cell.length_c   1.000
_cell.angle_alpha   90.00
_cell.angle_beta   90.00
_cell.angle_gamma   90.00
#
_symmetry.space_group_name_H-M   'P 1'
#
loop_
_entity.id
_entity.type
_entity.pdbx_description
1 polymer ?
#
loop_
_entity_poly.entity_id
_entity_poly.type
_entity_poly.pdbx_seq_one_letter_code
_entity_poly.pdbx_strand_id
1 'polypeptide(L)'
;MENLLSSTISEQVSGWLREDTPSFDYGGYVVGSENKTAILYAKTEGVLAGVPFVNQVFKQLGCEVEWLAEEGQVLHVETGKLKVAVVTGPVNKILLGERVALNLLARCSGIATRARKLCDLAVQSEYNGIIAGTRKTTPGFRLVEKYGMLVGGIDGHRMDLSSMVMLKDNHVWSTGSISGAVAAARKVAGFSVKIEVECQSIEDANEAIAAGADIVMLDNFTPQAFKTDAKHLKQKWKAQGRTVLVEASGGITEDTIQEYFCDSLDIVSLGSVTQGNTKIELIKIPQQPNTAVKTTNGKVRYVLNSGFTYEYFSLPDNLFNVYKSRMKANSIKKRFQSLLMNHAVHIEDSVFRIDNLFSFISDVIKVEEIMSVYGKVSRNDPMISDIVDHFLKSPSAFSEHGNDDPSVLETFCSLQKDNKYIEYLVNFVQNEISRRIVLKKFGYRFDDLIQCIVDQEFFNTYDIKIISLSLLYVILESIKLLNPRICNLIMDISFRPEIYAKLALEQKNLVKKYGEDLSVKQISEMVFLDACVTESFRMSGGSRMLRHTNKNYMLSNGMVLDKNSDVLFNAPSHATNPNYFKTPLTFMPERHINNGTAISDFSLHNLYWGLGSRMCPARLYASLYIKMAAANFIRKYEFYHKDRFLQSKCMGYDRNGVTSHNSKTIYIRPHNLLYYNSVF
;
A
#
# COMPACT_ATOMS: atom_id res chain seq x y z
N MET A 1 -21.08 9.97 35.26
CA MET A 1 -19.76 9.31 35.34
C MET A 1 -18.62 10.18 34.82
N GLU A 2 -18.86 11.04 33.83
CA GLU A 2 -17.84 11.94 33.23
C GLU A 2 -16.95 12.70 34.22
N ASN A 3 -17.53 13.32 35.26
CA ASN A 3 -16.79 14.08 36.29
C ASN A 3 -15.93 13.21 37.23
N LEU A 4 -16.00 11.88 37.13
CA LEU A 4 -15.27 10.94 37.98
C LEU A 4 -14.03 10.35 37.27
N LEU A 5 -13.80 10.73 36.01
CA LEU A 5 -12.67 10.23 35.24
C LEU A 5 -11.39 11.03 35.53
N SER A 6 -10.25 10.34 35.56
CA SER A 6 -8.95 10.92 35.91
C SER A 6 -8.46 11.97 34.90
N SER A 7 -7.61 12.90 35.35
CA SER A 7 -6.87 13.85 34.49
C SER A 7 -6.11 13.18 33.33
N THR A 8 -5.76 11.90 33.48
CA THR A 8 -5.11 11.05 32.48
C THR A 8 -5.86 10.98 31.14
N ILE A 9 -7.18 11.18 31.11
CA ILE A 9 -7.93 11.21 29.82
C ILE A 9 -7.43 12.34 28.94
N SER A 10 -7.16 13.51 29.53
CA SER A 10 -6.68 14.65 28.75
C SER A 10 -5.34 14.33 28.09
N GLU A 11 -4.41 13.72 28.82
CA GLU A 11 -3.09 13.32 28.31
C GLU A 11 -3.19 12.24 27.24
N GLN A 12 -4.03 11.22 27.45
CA GLN A 12 -4.25 10.15 26.47
C GLN A 12 -4.86 10.68 25.17
N VAL A 13 -5.88 11.55 25.27
CA VAL A 13 -6.49 12.19 24.09
C VAL A 13 -5.48 13.05 23.34
N SER A 14 -4.64 13.81 24.03
CA SER A 14 -3.55 14.55 23.38
C SER A 14 -2.55 13.62 22.70
N GLY A 15 -2.28 12.45 23.28
CA GLY A 15 -1.46 11.39 22.68
C GLY A 15 -2.08 10.85 21.39
N TRP A 16 -3.37 10.50 21.40
CA TRP A 16 -4.08 9.97 20.23
C TRP A 16 -4.25 11.01 19.11
N LEU A 17 -4.50 12.28 19.45
CA LEU A 17 -4.53 13.36 18.46
C LEU A 17 -3.15 13.59 17.82
N ARG A 18 -2.07 13.44 18.60
CA ARG A 18 -0.70 13.54 18.07
C ARG A 18 -0.33 12.32 17.23
N GLU A 19 -0.82 11.13 17.57
CA GLU A 19 -0.66 9.93 16.74
C GLU A 19 -1.31 10.12 15.37
N ASP A 20 -2.55 10.61 15.34
CA ASP A 20 -3.33 10.78 14.10
C ASP A 20 -2.91 12.04 13.31
N THR A 21 -2.26 13.01 13.96
CA THR A 21 -1.67 14.19 13.31
C THR A 21 -0.36 14.60 13.99
N PRO A 22 0.76 13.90 13.69
CA PRO A 22 2.05 14.16 14.33
C PRO A 22 2.76 15.41 13.79
N SER A 23 2.31 15.93 12.63
CA SER A 23 2.95 17.05 11.96
C SER A 23 1.93 18.09 11.49
N PHE A 24 1.50 18.04 10.23
CA PHE A 24 0.63 19.02 9.61
C PHE A 24 -0.69 18.38 9.15
N ASP A 25 -1.82 18.93 9.60
CA ASP A 25 -3.15 18.52 9.14
C ASP A 25 -3.45 19.14 7.77
N TYR A 26 -3.05 18.43 6.73
CA TYR A 26 -3.34 18.82 5.35
C TYR A 26 -4.86 18.94 5.12
N GLY A 27 -5.66 18.04 5.71
CA GLY A 27 -7.11 17.97 5.50
C GLY A 27 -7.80 19.20 6.07
N GLY A 28 -7.40 19.59 7.29
CA GLY A 28 -7.81 20.82 7.95
C GLY A 28 -7.42 22.08 7.18
N TYR A 29 -6.25 22.12 6.53
CA TYR A 29 -5.91 23.26 5.66
C TYR A 29 -6.97 23.42 4.53
N VAL A 30 -7.55 22.33 4.00
CA VAL A 30 -8.47 22.37 2.82
C VAL A 30 -9.75 23.07 3.17
N VAL A 31 -10.29 22.67 4.31
CA VAL A 31 -11.63 23.05 4.70
C VAL A 31 -11.64 24.41 5.38
N GLY A 32 -10.46 24.96 5.71
CA GLY A 32 -10.32 26.22 6.43
C GLY A 32 -10.84 26.13 7.86
N SER A 33 -10.95 27.27 8.52
CA SER A 33 -11.36 27.36 9.94
C SER A 33 -12.75 27.93 10.16
N GLU A 34 -13.60 27.99 9.13
CA GLU A 34 -14.97 28.45 9.29
C GLU A 34 -15.74 27.55 10.26
N ASN A 35 -16.58 28.15 11.11
CA ASN A 35 -17.47 27.39 11.96
C ASN A 35 -18.52 26.65 11.12
N LYS A 36 -18.59 25.32 11.29
CA LYS A 36 -19.58 24.46 10.67
C LYS A 36 -20.17 23.52 11.71
N THR A 37 -21.22 22.82 11.31
CA THR A 37 -21.89 21.80 12.11
C THR A 37 -21.80 20.46 11.41
N ALA A 38 -21.32 19.45 12.13
CA ALA A 38 -21.30 18.05 11.72
C ALA A 38 -22.25 17.23 12.57
N ILE A 39 -22.82 16.18 12.00
CA ILE A 39 -23.74 15.28 12.70
C ILE A 39 -23.10 13.90 12.82
N LEU A 40 -23.06 13.39 14.05
CA LEU A 40 -22.69 12.03 14.38
C LEU A 40 -23.92 11.12 14.26
N TYR A 41 -23.74 10.02 13.52
CA TYR A 41 -24.79 9.03 13.29
C TYR A 41 -24.40 7.66 13.84
N ALA A 42 -25.37 6.94 14.41
CA ALA A 42 -25.29 5.51 14.64
C ALA A 42 -25.87 4.77 13.44
N LYS A 43 -25.16 3.74 12.94
CA LYS A 43 -25.58 2.90 11.80
C LYS A 43 -25.92 1.47 12.20
N THR A 44 -25.66 1.13 13.45
CA THR A 44 -25.84 -0.19 14.03
C THR A 44 -26.54 -0.02 15.37
N GLU A 45 -27.33 -1.01 15.75
CA GLU A 45 -27.92 -1.06 17.08
C GLU A 45 -26.84 -1.35 18.13
N GLY A 46 -27.03 -0.81 19.32
CA GLY A 46 -26.10 -1.01 20.44
C GLY A 46 -26.24 0.04 21.53
N VAL A 47 -25.38 -0.04 22.54
CA VAL A 47 -25.35 0.90 23.66
C VAL A 47 -24.39 2.04 23.35
N LEU A 48 -24.84 3.29 23.47
CA LEU A 48 -23.98 4.46 23.35
C LEU A 48 -23.04 4.54 24.56
N ALA A 49 -21.73 4.42 24.33
CA ALA A 49 -20.73 4.61 25.38
C ALA A 49 -19.44 5.23 24.84
N GLY A 50 -18.82 6.08 25.66
CA GLY A 50 -17.59 6.78 25.35
C GLY A 50 -17.78 8.28 25.13
N VAL A 51 -18.90 8.84 25.59
CA VAL A 51 -19.24 10.26 25.51
C VAL A 51 -18.12 11.14 26.10
N PRO A 52 -17.55 10.85 27.29
CA PRO A 52 -16.48 11.66 27.87
C PRO A 52 -15.22 11.75 27.00
N PHE A 53 -14.88 10.67 26.29
CA PHE A 53 -13.69 10.64 25.44
C PHE A 53 -13.89 11.50 24.19
N VAL A 54 -15.07 11.42 23.57
CA VAL A 54 -15.45 12.26 22.43
C VAL A 54 -15.52 13.74 22.84
N ASN A 55 -16.13 14.04 23.99
CA ASN A 55 -16.18 15.38 24.56
C ASN A 55 -14.77 15.93 24.74
N GLN A 56 -13.85 15.14 25.31
CA GLN A 56 -12.48 15.60 25.53
C GLN A 56 -11.72 15.83 24.22
N VAL A 57 -11.90 14.98 23.20
CA VAL A 57 -11.32 15.19 21.85
C VAL A 57 -11.74 16.55 21.30
N PHE A 58 -13.05 16.80 21.23
CA PHE A 58 -13.55 18.04 20.62
C PHE A 58 -13.31 19.27 21.49
N LYS A 59 -13.31 19.13 22.83
CA LYS A 59 -12.93 20.19 23.76
C LYS A 59 -11.49 20.65 23.55
N GLN A 60 -10.53 19.74 23.39
CA GLN A 60 -9.12 20.10 23.11
C GLN A 60 -8.96 20.81 21.75
N LEU A 61 -9.86 20.53 20.81
CA LEU A 61 -9.85 21.13 19.49
C LEU A 61 -10.67 22.43 19.39
N GLY A 62 -11.32 22.86 20.47
CA GLY A 62 -12.15 24.07 20.49
C GLY A 62 -13.48 23.91 19.76
N CYS A 63 -14.06 22.70 19.79
CA CYS A 63 -15.38 22.39 19.25
C CYS A 63 -16.35 22.03 20.39
N GLU A 64 -17.63 22.29 20.17
CA GLU A 64 -18.74 21.98 21.07
C GLU A 64 -19.47 20.73 20.58
N VAL A 65 -19.89 19.87 21.51
CA VAL A 65 -20.64 18.64 21.23
C VAL A 65 -21.97 18.71 21.96
N GLU A 66 -23.06 18.60 21.21
CA GLU A 66 -24.42 18.46 21.71
C GLU A 66 -24.89 17.02 21.47
N TRP A 67 -25.15 16.27 22.56
CA TRP A 67 -25.63 14.89 22.46
C TRP A 67 -27.14 14.85 22.33
N LEU A 68 -27.63 14.03 21.40
CA LEU A 68 -29.05 13.77 21.16
C LEU A 68 -29.51 12.43 21.76
N ALA A 69 -28.57 11.67 22.32
CA ALA A 69 -28.79 10.41 23.02
C ALA A 69 -27.92 10.40 24.28
N GLU A 70 -28.43 9.76 25.33
CA GLU A 70 -27.74 9.71 26.62
C GLU A 70 -26.69 8.59 26.66
N GLU A 71 -25.63 8.78 27.43
CA GLU A 71 -24.66 7.71 27.65
C GLU A 71 -25.30 6.52 28.39
N GLY A 72 -25.08 5.32 27.89
CA GLY A 72 -25.73 4.09 28.34
C GLY A 72 -27.07 3.81 27.67
N GLN A 73 -27.60 4.72 26.85
CA GLN A 73 -28.83 4.50 26.10
C GLN A 73 -28.65 3.40 25.05
N VAL A 74 -29.66 2.52 24.94
CA VAL A 74 -29.77 1.55 23.83
C VAL A 74 -30.29 2.29 22.59
N LEU A 75 -29.49 2.26 21.53
CA LEU A 75 -29.79 2.89 20.24
C LEU A 75 -30.47 1.88 19.32
N HIS A 76 -31.67 2.22 18.86
CA HIS A 76 -32.43 1.47 17.87
C HIS A 76 -32.36 2.19 16.52
N VAL A 77 -31.87 1.50 15.48
CA VAL A 77 -31.64 2.09 14.15
C VAL A 77 -32.64 1.51 13.14
N GLU A 78 -33.81 2.14 13.04
CA GLU A 78 -34.91 1.62 12.21
C GLU A 78 -34.68 1.75 10.69
N THR A 79 -34.12 2.87 10.21
CA THR A 79 -33.89 3.12 8.78
C THR A 79 -32.53 3.77 8.51
N GLY A 80 -31.51 2.93 8.31
CA GLY A 80 -30.20 3.31 7.78
C GLY A 80 -29.27 4.06 8.74
N LYS A 81 -29.73 5.14 9.41
CA LYS A 81 -28.91 5.90 10.37
C LYS A 81 -29.73 6.70 11.39
N LEU A 82 -29.32 6.67 12.65
CA LEU A 82 -29.87 7.46 13.76
C LEU A 82 -28.93 8.61 14.10
N LYS A 83 -29.42 9.84 14.31
CA LYS A 83 -28.59 10.96 14.79
C LYS A 83 -28.36 10.82 16.28
N VAL A 84 -27.10 10.92 16.73
CA VAL A 84 -26.76 10.74 18.16
C VAL A 84 -26.00 11.92 18.76
N ALA A 85 -25.33 12.74 17.96
CA ALA A 85 -24.75 14.00 18.41
C ALA A 85 -24.58 15.01 17.28
N VAL A 86 -24.40 16.26 17.65
CA VAL A 86 -24.10 17.39 16.78
C VAL A 86 -22.80 18.02 17.28
N VAL A 87 -21.83 18.23 16.38
CA VAL A 87 -20.55 18.87 16.70
C VAL A 87 -20.46 20.20 15.96
N THR A 88 -20.21 21.29 16.68
CA THR A 88 -20.10 22.64 16.10
C THR A 88 -18.76 23.28 16.45
N GLY A 89 -18.15 23.96 15.49
CA GLY A 89 -16.83 24.59 15.65
C GLY A 89 -16.09 24.72 14.32
N PRO A 90 -14.81 25.12 14.34
CA PRO A 90 -14.01 25.27 13.13
C PRO A 90 -13.95 23.95 12.36
N VAL A 91 -14.32 23.95 11.08
CA VAL A 91 -14.48 22.71 10.30
C VAL A 91 -13.19 21.89 10.20
N ASN A 92 -12.02 22.53 10.14
CA ASN A 92 -10.74 21.85 10.24
C ASN A 92 -10.57 21.11 11.56
N LYS A 93 -11.01 21.68 12.67
CA LYS A 93 -10.95 21.08 14.01
C LYS A 93 -11.97 19.95 14.19
N ILE A 94 -13.16 20.10 13.61
CA ILE A 94 -14.15 19.01 13.57
C ILE A 94 -13.58 17.80 12.81
N LEU A 95 -13.00 18.01 11.62
CA LEU A 95 -12.46 16.92 10.81
C LEU A 95 -11.17 16.32 11.39
N LEU A 96 -10.33 17.14 12.02
CA LEU A 96 -9.12 16.68 12.72
C LEU A 96 -9.45 15.70 13.85
N GLY A 97 -10.51 15.97 14.62
CA GLY A 97 -10.95 15.11 15.72
C GLY A 97 -11.79 13.91 15.28
N GLU A 98 -12.25 13.87 14.04
CA GLU A 98 -13.28 12.92 13.57
C GLU A 98 -12.87 11.47 13.78
N ARG A 99 -11.71 11.07 13.25
CA ARG A 99 -11.29 9.66 13.26
C ARG A 99 -10.98 9.17 14.67
N VAL A 100 -10.27 9.99 15.45
CA VAL A 100 -9.98 9.70 16.86
C VAL A 100 -11.28 9.54 17.64
N ALA A 101 -12.19 10.53 17.61
CA ALA A 101 -13.46 10.46 18.31
C ALA A 101 -14.29 9.22 17.93
N LEU A 102 -14.37 8.89 16.64
CA LEU A 102 -15.09 7.72 16.15
C LEU A 102 -14.50 6.40 16.62
N ASN A 103 -13.17 6.25 16.57
CA ASN A 103 -12.51 5.03 16.99
C ASN A 103 -12.73 4.79 18.50
N LEU A 104 -12.64 5.85 19.31
CA LEU A 104 -12.91 5.80 20.75
C LEU A 104 -14.35 5.39 21.03
N LEU A 105 -15.30 6.08 20.39
CA LEU A 105 -16.73 5.85 20.59
C LEU A 105 -17.14 4.45 20.11
N ALA A 106 -16.70 4.03 18.91
CA ALA A 106 -17.03 2.73 18.36
C ALA A 106 -16.52 1.59 19.24
N ARG A 107 -15.28 1.68 19.72
CA ARG A 107 -14.68 0.67 20.59
C ARG A 107 -15.39 0.61 21.94
N CYS A 108 -15.64 1.76 22.56
CA CYS A 108 -16.29 1.85 23.86
C CYS A 108 -17.75 1.37 23.79
N SER A 109 -18.51 1.84 22.81
CA SER A 109 -19.91 1.45 22.57
C SER A 109 -20.03 -0.03 22.22
N GLY A 110 -19.08 -0.59 21.46
CA GLY A 110 -19.05 -2.02 21.17
C GLY A 110 -18.92 -2.89 22.42
N ILE A 111 -18.03 -2.49 23.32
CA ILE A 111 -17.84 -3.17 24.60
C ILE A 111 -19.06 -3.00 25.49
N ALA A 112 -19.63 -1.80 25.57
CA ALA A 112 -20.84 -1.54 26.34
C ALA A 112 -22.04 -2.34 25.84
N THR A 113 -22.17 -2.52 24.53
CA THR A 113 -23.23 -3.34 23.92
C THR A 113 -23.10 -4.80 24.33
N ARG A 114 -21.88 -5.34 24.29
CA ARG A 114 -21.61 -6.72 24.71
C ARG A 114 -21.81 -6.91 26.22
N ALA A 115 -21.35 -5.96 27.01
CA ALA A 115 -21.57 -5.93 28.46
C ALA A 115 -23.06 -5.87 28.81
N ARG A 116 -23.84 -5.04 28.10
CA ARG A 116 -25.30 -4.98 28.27
C ARG A 116 -25.96 -6.33 27.98
N LYS A 117 -25.60 -6.97 26.86
CA LYS A 117 -26.10 -8.31 26.53
C LYS A 117 -25.82 -9.32 27.66
N LEU A 118 -24.62 -9.30 28.24
CA LEU A 118 -24.26 -10.16 29.37
C LEU A 118 -25.07 -9.84 30.63
N CYS A 119 -25.24 -8.55 30.95
CA CYS A 119 -26.08 -8.08 32.04
C CYS A 119 -27.53 -8.54 31.87
N ASP A 120 -28.08 -8.44 30.65
CA ASP A 120 -29.44 -8.87 30.33
C ASP A 120 -29.59 -10.39 30.48
N LEU A 121 -28.58 -11.18 30.08
CA LEU A 121 -28.55 -12.63 30.29
C LEU A 121 -28.56 -13.00 31.78
N ALA A 122 -27.83 -12.27 32.63
CA ALA A 122 -27.87 -12.45 34.09
C ALA A 122 -29.26 -12.19 34.65
N VAL A 123 -29.88 -11.07 34.27
CA VAL A 123 -31.25 -10.72 34.71
C VAL A 123 -32.26 -11.77 34.26
N GLN A 124 -32.20 -12.21 33.00
CA GLN A 124 -33.08 -13.26 32.46
C GLN A 124 -32.92 -14.61 33.17
N SER A 125 -31.74 -14.85 33.74
CA SER A 125 -31.41 -16.09 34.46
C SER A 125 -31.54 -15.94 35.98
N GLU A 126 -32.12 -14.83 36.45
CA GLU A 126 -32.28 -14.47 37.87
C GLU A 126 -30.96 -14.52 38.67
N TYR A 127 -29.83 -14.29 37.98
CA TYR A 127 -28.51 -14.29 38.60
C TYR A 127 -28.23 -12.93 39.26
N ASN A 128 -27.96 -12.97 40.57
CA ASN A 128 -27.76 -11.77 41.41
C ASN A 128 -26.29 -11.39 41.64
N GLY A 129 -25.35 -12.15 41.09
CA GLY A 129 -23.91 -11.87 41.26
C GLY A 129 -23.36 -10.92 40.18
N ILE A 130 -22.04 -10.79 40.16
CA ILE A 130 -21.31 -9.80 39.37
C ILE A 130 -20.74 -10.47 38.11
N ILE A 131 -21.05 -9.93 36.94
CA ILE A 131 -20.29 -10.23 35.72
C ILE A 131 -19.11 -9.26 35.66
N ALA A 132 -17.90 -9.77 35.42
CA ALA A 132 -16.67 -8.97 35.42
C ALA A 132 -15.83 -9.17 34.14
N GLY A 133 -15.16 -8.09 33.71
CA GLY A 133 -14.13 -8.14 32.69
C GLY A 133 -12.79 -8.68 33.21
N THR A 134 -11.70 -8.43 32.47
CA THR A 134 -10.36 -8.87 32.88
C THR A 134 -9.29 -7.82 32.52
N ARG A 135 -8.01 -8.14 32.77
CA ARG A 135 -6.87 -7.36 32.25
C ARG A 135 -6.46 -7.73 30.82
N LYS A 136 -7.12 -8.71 30.18
CA LYS A 136 -6.93 -9.08 28.76
C LYS A 136 -7.53 -7.99 27.86
N THR A 137 -6.84 -6.87 27.82
CA THR A 137 -7.28 -5.59 27.25
C THR A 137 -6.28 -5.15 26.21
N THR A 138 -6.68 -4.27 25.29
CA THR A 138 -5.76 -3.74 24.29
C THR A 138 -4.67 -2.92 24.99
N PRO A 139 -3.37 -3.21 24.77
CA PRO A 139 -2.29 -2.45 25.38
C PRO A 139 -2.42 -0.95 25.10
N GLY A 140 -2.31 -0.12 26.14
CA GLY A 140 -2.48 1.34 26.02
C GLY A 140 -3.93 1.85 25.99
N PHE A 141 -4.94 0.97 25.87
CA PHE A 141 -6.34 1.37 25.67
C PHE A 141 -7.32 0.92 26.77
N ARG A 142 -6.79 0.31 27.84
CA ARG A 142 -7.57 -0.31 28.92
C ARG A 142 -8.63 0.59 29.55
N LEU A 143 -8.35 1.88 29.70
CA LEU A 143 -9.27 2.82 30.36
C LEU A 143 -10.61 2.89 29.61
N VAL A 144 -10.57 3.04 28.28
CA VAL A 144 -11.76 3.13 27.43
C VAL A 144 -12.54 1.82 27.45
N GLU A 145 -11.83 0.68 27.40
CA GLU A 145 -12.46 -0.64 27.40
C GLU A 145 -13.18 -0.94 28.72
N LYS A 146 -12.54 -0.65 29.85
CA LYS A 146 -13.13 -0.82 31.19
C LYS A 146 -14.28 0.15 31.42
N TYR A 147 -14.18 1.36 30.89
CA TYR A 147 -15.28 2.32 30.93
C TYR A 147 -16.50 1.79 30.18
N GLY A 148 -16.30 1.22 28.98
CA GLY A 148 -17.37 0.57 28.23
C GLY A 148 -18.07 -0.54 29.01
N MET A 149 -17.33 -1.36 29.75
CA MET A 149 -17.91 -2.39 30.62
C MET A 149 -18.86 -1.81 31.68
N LEU A 150 -18.40 -0.76 32.38
CA LEU A 150 -19.18 -0.09 33.42
C LEU A 150 -20.46 0.52 32.86
N VAL A 151 -20.39 1.21 31.71
CA VAL A 151 -21.58 1.78 31.04
C VAL A 151 -22.54 0.68 30.57
N GLY A 152 -22.01 -0.45 30.10
CA GLY A 152 -22.81 -1.63 29.74
C GLY A 152 -23.42 -2.37 30.94
N GLY A 153 -23.00 -2.04 32.17
CA GLY A 153 -23.58 -2.59 33.40
C GLY A 153 -22.84 -3.81 33.98
N ILE A 154 -21.59 -4.05 33.59
CA ILE A 154 -20.75 -5.11 34.19
C ILE A 154 -19.51 -4.51 34.87
N ASP A 155 -18.93 -5.24 35.82
CA ASP A 155 -17.74 -4.78 36.54
C ASP A 155 -16.49 -4.85 35.64
N GLY A 156 -15.59 -3.88 35.78
CA GLY A 156 -14.35 -3.89 35.03
C GLY A 156 -13.43 -5.04 35.45
N HIS A 157 -13.49 -5.50 36.69
CA HIS A 157 -12.41 -6.11 37.47
C HIS A 157 -11.23 -5.14 37.68
N ARG A 158 -10.28 -5.48 38.56
CA ARG A 158 -9.05 -4.71 38.83
C ARG A 158 -8.44 -4.05 37.57
N MET A 159 -8.12 -2.76 37.68
CA MET A 159 -7.59 -1.95 36.57
C MET A 159 -6.14 -2.32 36.24
N ASP A 160 -5.34 -2.56 37.25
CA ASP A 160 -3.91 -2.86 37.14
C ASP A 160 -3.46 -3.83 38.26
N LEU A 161 -2.15 -4.06 38.35
CA LEU A 161 -1.55 -4.91 39.37
C LEU A 161 -1.55 -4.28 40.77
N SER A 162 -1.71 -2.95 40.85
CA SER A 162 -1.68 -2.18 42.10
C SER A 162 -3.06 -2.10 42.76
N SER A 163 -4.13 -2.31 42.00
CA SER A 163 -5.52 -2.16 42.44
C SER A 163 -6.01 -3.30 43.34
N MET A 164 -5.50 -4.52 43.13
CA MET A 164 -5.87 -5.71 43.90
C MET A 164 -4.83 -6.81 43.75
N VAL A 165 -4.55 -7.53 44.84
CA VAL A 165 -3.68 -8.71 44.79
C VAL A 165 -4.47 -9.89 44.24
N MET A 166 -3.93 -10.52 43.20
CA MET A 166 -4.46 -11.77 42.63
C MET A 166 -3.28 -12.72 42.49
N LEU A 167 -3.28 -13.76 43.32
CA LEU A 167 -2.27 -14.80 43.36
C LEU A 167 -2.66 -15.88 42.37
N LYS A 168 -1.87 -15.98 41.30
CA LYS A 168 -1.99 -17.03 40.27
C LYS A 168 -1.11 -18.23 40.60
N ASP A 169 -1.29 -19.32 39.88
CA ASP A 169 -0.45 -20.53 39.85
C ASP A 169 1.07 -20.25 40.02
N ASN A 170 1.62 -19.32 39.24
CA ASN A 170 3.04 -18.96 39.25
C ASN A 170 3.50 -18.32 40.57
N HIS A 171 2.61 -17.60 41.26
CA HIS A 171 2.91 -16.99 42.56
C HIS A 171 2.93 -18.07 43.66
N VAL A 172 1.98 -19.00 43.61
CA VAL A 172 1.92 -20.15 44.52
C VAL A 172 3.15 -21.02 44.32
N TRP A 173 3.50 -21.36 43.08
CA TRP A 173 4.73 -22.10 42.75
C TRP A 173 5.98 -21.42 43.31
N SER A 174 6.10 -20.10 43.15
CA SER A 174 7.28 -19.35 43.60
C SER A 174 7.42 -19.26 45.13
N THR A 175 6.31 -19.39 45.88
CA THR A 175 6.29 -19.29 47.34
C THR A 175 6.19 -20.66 48.03
N GLY A 176 5.95 -21.72 47.26
CA GLY A 176 5.91 -23.11 47.71
C GLY A 176 4.58 -23.57 48.31
N SER A 177 3.65 -22.66 48.64
CA SER A 177 2.30 -23.00 49.14
C SER A 177 1.34 -21.83 48.99
N ILE A 178 0.03 -22.11 48.91
CA ILE A 178 -1.01 -21.07 48.85
C ILE A 178 -1.02 -20.28 50.16
N SER A 179 -0.92 -20.96 51.29
CA SER A 179 -0.88 -20.34 52.61
C SER A 179 0.29 -19.35 52.75
N GLY A 180 1.47 -19.74 52.27
CA GLY A 180 2.65 -18.86 52.24
C GLY A 180 2.44 -17.63 51.34
N ALA A 181 1.86 -17.83 50.15
CA ALA A 181 1.56 -16.74 49.21
C ALA A 181 0.58 -15.72 49.81
N VAL A 182 -0.52 -16.19 50.40
CA VAL A 182 -1.56 -15.34 51.01
C VAL A 182 -0.99 -14.58 52.22
N ALA A 183 -0.21 -15.25 53.08
CA ALA A 183 0.43 -14.61 54.22
C ALA A 183 1.43 -13.52 53.77
N ALA A 184 2.19 -13.76 52.72
CA ALA A 184 3.11 -12.77 52.14
C ALA A 184 2.35 -11.58 51.53
N ALA A 185 1.31 -11.85 50.75
CA ALA A 185 0.44 -10.81 50.17
C ALA A 185 -0.22 -9.94 51.25
N ARG A 186 -0.69 -10.54 52.35
CA ARG A 186 -1.36 -9.81 53.43
C ARG A 186 -0.45 -8.81 54.13
N LYS A 187 0.86 -9.09 54.23
CA LYS A 187 1.85 -8.17 54.82
C LYS A 187 1.97 -6.85 54.05
N VAL A 188 1.78 -6.86 52.73
CA VAL A 188 1.92 -5.69 51.86
C VAL A 188 0.58 -5.06 51.46
N ALA A 189 -0.47 -5.87 51.35
CA ALA A 189 -1.83 -5.43 50.99
C ALA A 189 -2.50 -4.60 52.11
N GLY A 190 -2.12 -4.83 53.36
CA GLY A 190 -2.77 -4.23 54.52
C GLY A 190 -4.25 -4.64 54.63
N PHE A 191 -5.07 -3.77 55.23
CA PHE A 191 -6.51 -4.02 55.42
C PHE A 191 -7.38 -3.54 54.24
N SER A 192 -6.85 -2.69 53.36
CA SER A 192 -7.61 -1.98 52.33
C SER A 192 -7.63 -2.67 50.97
N VAL A 193 -6.70 -3.60 50.70
CA VAL A 193 -6.58 -4.30 49.42
C VAL A 193 -7.04 -5.76 49.58
N LYS A 194 -7.98 -6.18 48.72
CA LYS A 194 -8.46 -7.56 48.67
C LYS A 194 -7.39 -8.50 48.10
N ILE A 195 -7.38 -9.73 48.60
CA ILE A 195 -6.55 -10.82 48.11
C ILE A 195 -7.44 -11.88 47.46
N GLU A 196 -7.25 -12.04 46.16
CA GLU A 196 -7.86 -13.10 45.36
C GLU A 196 -6.83 -14.21 45.07
N VAL A 197 -7.27 -15.46 45.06
CA VAL A 197 -6.43 -16.62 44.73
C VAL A 197 -7.07 -17.47 43.63
N GLU A 198 -6.31 -17.75 42.58
CA GLU A 198 -6.67 -18.67 41.50
C GLU A 198 -6.41 -20.12 41.95
N CYS A 199 -7.45 -20.94 41.95
CA CYS A 199 -7.48 -22.28 42.52
C CYS A 199 -7.81 -23.29 41.41
N GLN A 200 -7.03 -24.37 41.32
CA GLN A 200 -7.24 -25.43 40.32
C GLN A 200 -8.02 -26.61 40.89
N SER A 201 -8.16 -26.70 42.21
CA SER A 201 -8.99 -27.69 42.90
C SER A 201 -9.78 -27.09 44.08
N ILE A 202 -10.72 -27.86 44.63
CA ILE A 202 -11.45 -27.46 45.84
C ILE A 202 -10.55 -27.46 47.08
N GLU A 203 -9.50 -28.28 47.11
CA GLU A 203 -8.48 -28.30 48.15
C GLU A 203 -7.70 -26.98 48.16
N ASP A 204 -7.27 -26.50 46.99
CA ASP A 204 -6.61 -25.20 46.83
C ASP A 204 -7.48 -24.06 47.38
N ALA A 205 -8.78 -24.07 47.02
CA ALA A 205 -9.73 -23.07 47.48
C ALA A 205 -9.91 -23.12 49.01
N ASN A 206 -9.97 -24.32 49.60
CA ASN A 206 -10.01 -24.47 51.06
C ASN A 206 -8.75 -23.94 51.73
N GLU A 207 -7.57 -24.20 51.17
CA GLU A 207 -6.31 -23.68 51.70
C GLU A 207 -6.28 -22.15 51.63
N ALA A 208 -6.66 -21.57 50.49
CA ALA A 208 -6.73 -20.12 50.29
C ALA A 208 -7.66 -19.44 51.29
N ILE A 209 -8.86 -19.99 51.51
CA ILE A 209 -9.83 -19.44 52.46
C ILE A 209 -9.29 -19.53 53.89
N ALA A 210 -8.72 -20.68 54.28
CA ALA A 210 -8.11 -20.86 55.59
C ALA A 210 -6.98 -19.84 55.84
N ALA A 211 -6.16 -19.59 54.83
CA ALA A 211 -5.02 -18.70 54.88
C ALA A 211 -5.38 -17.20 54.92
N GLY A 212 -6.63 -16.84 54.63
CA GLY A 212 -7.06 -15.46 54.73
C GLY A 212 -7.50 -14.81 53.42
N ALA A 213 -7.68 -15.55 52.32
CA ALA A 213 -8.16 -14.97 51.06
C ALA A 213 -9.56 -14.34 51.20
N ASP A 214 -9.77 -13.27 50.44
CA ASP A 214 -11.04 -12.54 50.37
C ASP A 214 -11.93 -13.08 49.23
N ILE A 215 -11.29 -13.57 48.16
CA ILE A 215 -11.91 -14.11 46.95
C ILE A 215 -11.16 -15.38 46.53
N VAL A 216 -11.89 -16.43 46.12
CA VAL A 216 -11.32 -17.61 45.48
C VAL A 216 -11.89 -17.77 44.07
N MET A 217 -11.00 -17.87 43.08
CA MET A 217 -11.37 -18.10 41.68
C MET A 217 -11.16 -19.57 41.34
N LEU A 218 -12.23 -20.27 40.96
CA LEU A 218 -12.16 -21.64 40.45
C LEU A 218 -11.90 -21.57 38.94
N ASP A 219 -10.66 -21.81 38.52
CA ASP A 219 -10.22 -21.62 37.13
C ASP A 219 -10.39 -22.89 36.27
N ASN A 220 -11.04 -22.75 35.12
CA ASN A 220 -11.31 -23.82 34.14
C ASN A 220 -12.12 -25.01 34.68
N PHE A 221 -12.95 -24.80 35.70
CA PHE A 221 -13.90 -25.82 36.16
C PHE A 221 -15.02 -25.99 35.13
N THR A 222 -15.52 -27.22 34.95
CA THR A 222 -16.75 -27.44 34.20
C THR A 222 -17.95 -26.86 34.96
N PRO A 223 -19.05 -26.45 34.29
CA PRO A 223 -20.22 -25.87 34.98
C PRO A 223 -20.77 -26.75 36.10
N GLN A 224 -20.79 -28.07 35.89
CA GLN A 224 -21.29 -29.04 36.87
C GLN A 224 -20.36 -29.17 38.08
N ALA A 225 -19.04 -29.24 37.85
CA ALA A 225 -18.06 -29.30 38.93
C ALA A 225 -18.08 -27.99 39.74
N PHE A 226 -18.07 -26.84 39.05
CA PHE A 226 -18.13 -25.52 39.65
C PHE A 226 -19.34 -25.39 40.60
N LYS A 227 -20.56 -25.73 40.15
CA LYS A 227 -21.78 -25.62 40.97
C LYS A 227 -21.71 -26.48 42.24
N THR A 228 -21.15 -27.68 42.12
CA THR A 228 -21.01 -28.61 43.25
C THR A 228 -20.02 -28.06 44.27
N ASP A 229 -18.86 -27.63 43.81
CA ASP A 229 -17.75 -27.22 44.67
C ASP A 229 -17.96 -25.83 45.28
N ALA A 230 -18.50 -24.88 44.52
CA ALA A 230 -18.88 -23.56 45.04
C ALA A 230 -19.91 -23.68 46.16
N LYS A 231 -20.93 -24.55 46.00
CA LYS A 231 -21.94 -24.81 47.03
C LYS A 231 -21.31 -25.41 48.28
N HIS A 232 -20.42 -26.40 48.12
CA HIS A 232 -19.72 -27.02 49.24
C HIS A 232 -18.85 -26.00 50.00
N LEU A 233 -18.08 -25.17 49.29
CA LEU A 233 -17.23 -24.12 49.85
C LEU A 233 -18.06 -23.10 50.66
N LYS A 234 -19.14 -22.57 50.07
CA LYS A 234 -20.03 -21.61 50.74
C LYS A 234 -20.63 -22.18 52.02
N GLN A 235 -21.13 -23.43 51.99
CA GLN A 235 -21.75 -24.07 53.16
C GLN A 235 -20.74 -24.31 54.28
N LYS A 236 -19.59 -24.92 53.95
CA LYS A 236 -18.54 -25.25 54.91
C LYS A 236 -18.01 -24.02 55.64
N TRP A 237 -17.65 -22.98 54.90
CA TRP A 237 -17.02 -21.80 55.49
C TRP A 237 -18.00 -20.87 56.20
N LYS A 238 -19.26 -20.80 55.72
CA LYS A 238 -20.33 -20.10 56.45
C LYS A 238 -20.60 -20.73 57.81
N ALA A 239 -20.59 -22.07 57.92
CA ALA A 239 -20.73 -22.77 59.19
C ALA A 239 -19.59 -22.48 60.18
N GLN A 240 -18.42 -22.07 59.68
CA GLN A 240 -17.27 -21.64 60.47
C GLN A 240 -17.23 -20.12 60.72
N GLY A 241 -18.30 -19.40 60.39
CA GLY A 241 -18.39 -17.95 60.58
C GLY A 241 -17.55 -17.12 59.60
N ARG A 242 -17.09 -17.72 58.49
CA ARG A 242 -16.28 -17.05 57.47
C ARG A 242 -17.04 -16.86 56.16
N THR A 243 -17.02 -15.65 55.62
CA THR A 243 -17.60 -15.31 54.32
C THR A 243 -16.48 -15.09 53.30
N VAL A 244 -16.62 -15.69 52.13
CA VAL A 244 -15.70 -15.53 50.99
C VAL A 244 -16.51 -15.35 49.70
N LEU A 245 -15.96 -14.61 48.75
CA LEU A 245 -16.50 -14.52 47.40
C LEU A 245 -15.91 -15.64 46.52
N VAL A 246 -16.77 -16.29 45.74
CA VAL A 246 -16.41 -17.35 44.80
C VAL A 246 -16.56 -16.82 43.38
N GLU A 247 -15.49 -16.91 42.62
CA GLU A 247 -15.41 -16.49 41.23
C GLU A 247 -15.29 -17.69 40.28
N ALA A 248 -16.03 -17.68 39.16
CA ALA A 248 -15.81 -18.58 38.03
C ALA A 248 -15.02 -17.87 36.92
N SER A 249 -13.96 -18.50 36.43
CA SER A 249 -13.17 -18.01 35.29
C SER A 249 -12.59 -19.17 34.47
N GLY A 250 -11.96 -18.83 33.34
CA GLY A 250 -11.30 -19.80 32.46
C GLY A 250 -12.24 -20.38 31.39
N GLY A 251 -11.98 -20.08 30.11
CA GLY A 251 -12.74 -20.61 28.97
C GLY A 251 -14.21 -20.14 28.83
N ILE A 252 -14.73 -19.31 29.74
CA ILE A 252 -16.12 -18.84 29.72
C ILE A 252 -16.36 -17.84 28.56
N THR A 253 -17.43 -18.06 27.81
CA THR A 253 -17.88 -17.27 26.66
C THR A 253 -19.30 -16.74 26.86
N GLU A 254 -19.76 -15.84 25.99
CA GLU A 254 -21.17 -15.39 26.00
C GLU A 254 -22.17 -16.54 25.86
N ASP A 255 -21.81 -17.58 25.12
CA ASP A 255 -22.70 -18.72 24.84
C ASP A 255 -22.74 -19.71 26.02
N THR A 256 -21.70 -19.75 26.84
CA THR A 256 -21.54 -20.73 27.93
C THR A 256 -21.77 -20.15 29.32
N ILE A 257 -21.79 -18.81 29.47
CA ILE A 257 -21.86 -18.13 30.77
C ILE A 257 -23.09 -18.54 31.61
N GLN A 258 -24.24 -18.73 30.96
CA GLN A 258 -25.49 -19.08 31.65
C GLN A 258 -25.41 -20.44 32.36
N GLU A 259 -24.57 -21.36 31.87
CA GLU A 259 -24.39 -22.67 32.47
C GLU A 259 -23.75 -22.60 33.85
N TYR A 260 -23.02 -21.52 34.16
CA TYR A 260 -22.34 -21.33 35.45
C TYR A 260 -23.25 -20.67 36.50
N PHE A 261 -24.32 -19.98 36.11
CA PHE A 261 -25.18 -19.27 37.06
C PHE A 261 -25.79 -20.21 38.12
N CYS A 262 -25.59 -19.84 39.38
CA CYS A 262 -26.11 -20.51 40.57
C CYS A 262 -26.00 -19.60 41.80
N ASP A 263 -26.74 -19.92 42.87
CA ASP A 263 -26.76 -19.14 44.12
C ASP A 263 -25.41 -19.04 44.85
N SER A 264 -24.48 -19.94 44.53
CA SER A 264 -23.16 -20.02 45.19
C SER A 264 -22.06 -19.29 44.42
N LEU A 265 -22.36 -18.73 43.25
CA LEU A 265 -21.46 -17.95 42.41
C LEU A 265 -21.62 -16.46 42.70
N ASP A 266 -20.58 -15.77 43.17
CA ASP A 266 -20.65 -14.32 43.41
C ASP A 266 -20.15 -13.51 42.22
N ILE A 267 -19.15 -14.02 41.49
CA ILE A 267 -18.50 -13.32 40.38
C ILE A 267 -18.28 -14.29 39.22
N VAL A 268 -18.56 -13.88 37.99
CA VAL A 268 -18.10 -14.59 36.79
C VAL A 268 -17.30 -13.65 35.93
N SER A 269 -16.05 -14.02 35.61
CA SER A 269 -15.18 -13.20 34.77
C SER A 269 -14.87 -13.84 33.43
N LEU A 270 -14.90 -13.03 32.38
CA LEU A 270 -14.61 -13.47 31.02
C LEU A 270 -13.76 -12.47 30.26
N GLY A 271 -12.70 -12.98 29.64
CA GLY A 271 -11.76 -12.16 28.85
C GLY A 271 -12.30 -11.73 27.49
N SER A 272 -13.34 -12.41 27.01
CA SER A 272 -13.90 -12.19 25.69
C SER A 272 -14.61 -10.84 25.56
N VAL A 273 -15.04 -10.19 26.64
CA VAL A 273 -15.76 -8.90 26.59
C VAL A 273 -15.02 -7.82 25.78
N THR A 274 -13.69 -7.81 25.83
CA THR A 274 -12.82 -6.88 25.07
C THR A 274 -12.39 -7.40 23.69
N GLN A 275 -12.79 -8.60 23.30
CA GLN A 275 -12.33 -9.26 22.07
C GLN A 275 -13.41 -9.18 20.98
N GLY A 276 -13.27 -8.24 20.03
CA GLY A 276 -14.22 -8.08 18.91
C GLY A 276 -14.25 -6.65 18.35
N ASN A 277 -14.82 -6.47 17.15
CA ASN A 277 -14.92 -5.17 16.47
C ASN A 277 -16.38 -4.75 16.30
N THR A 278 -16.74 -3.56 16.78
CA THR A 278 -18.03 -2.92 16.48
C THR A 278 -17.82 -1.75 15.52
N LYS A 279 -18.71 -1.59 14.55
CA LYS A 279 -18.66 -0.52 13.55
C LYS A 279 -19.67 0.58 13.89
N ILE A 280 -19.18 1.75 14.30
CA ILE A 280 -19.95 3.01 14.33
C ILE A 280 -19.29 3.96 13.32
N GLU A 281 -20.09 4.58 12.45
CA GLU A 281 -19.60 5.44 11.37
C GLU A 281 -20.30 6.81 11.38
N LEU A 282 -19.53 7.90 11.33
CA LEU A 282 -20.04 9.28 11.16
C LEU A 282 -20.62 9.50 9.75
N ILE A 283 -21.36 10.61 9.56
CA ILE A 283 -21.35 11.53 8.38
C ILE A 283 -22.71 12.26 8.24
N LYS A 284 -22.70 13.60 8.41
CA LYS A 284 -22.99 14.60 7.36
C LYS A 284 -22.69 16.03 7.86
N ILE A 285 -21.90 16.81 7.12
CA ILE A 285 -21.99 18.28 7.11
C ILE A 285 -23.10 18.60 6.09
N PRO A 286 -24.17 19.35 6.42
CA PRO A 286 -25.23 19.65 5.46
C PRO A 286 -24.64 20.38 4.23
N GLN A 287 -24.74 19.76 3.05
CA GLN A 287 -24.52 20.47 1.79
C GLN A 287 -25.81 21.18 1.41
N GLN A 288 -25.72 22.46 1.00
CA GLN A 288 -26.76 23.09 0.19
C GLN A 288 -26.95 22.28 -1.11
N PRO A 289 -28.19 22.13 -1.61
CA PRO A 289 -28.50 21.22 -2.70
C PRO A 289 -27.90 21.72 -4.01
N ASN A 290 -26.89 21.01 -4.54
CA ASN A 290 -26.47 21.18 -5.93
C ASN A 290 -27.12 20.12 -6.82
N THR A 291 -27.74 20.62 -7.88
CA THR A 291 -28.46 19.94 -8.95
C THR A 291 -27.63 18.83 -9.61
N ALA A 292 -28.21 17.64 -9.69
CA ALA A 292 -27.61 16.48 -10.32
C ALA A 292 -27.69 16.57 -11.85
N VAL A 293 -26.53 16.46 -12.52
CA VAL A 293 -26.45 16.18 -13.96
C VAL A 293 -26.28 14.67 -14.13
N LYS A 294 -27.27 14.01 -14.74
CA LYS A 294 -27.16 12.62 -15.22
C LYS A 294 -26.22 12.56 -16.43
N THR A 295 -25.31 11.59 -16.45
CA THR A 295 -24.81 11.03 -17.71
C THR A 295 -24.94 9.51 -17.68
N THR A 296 -25.75 9.01 -18.61
CA THR A 296 -25.75 7.63 -19.10
C THR A 296 -24.46 7.35 -19.86
N ASN A 297 -23.85 6.18 -19.68
CA ASN A 297 -23.41 5.32 -20.79
C ASN A 297 -22.91 3.96 -20.28
N GLY A 298 -23.35 2.91 -20.96
CA GLY A 298 -23.22 1.52 -20.54
C GLY A 298 -21.79 0.97 -20.53
N LYS A 299 -21.58 -0.02 -19.66
CA LYS A 299 -20.44 -0.93 -19.71
C LYS A 299 -20.95 -2.37 -19.68
N VAL A 300 -20.51 -3.13 -20.67
CA VAL A 300 -20.71 -4.58 -20.83
C VAL A 300 -19.81 -5.32 -19.84
N ARG A 301 -20.38 -6.27 -19.08
CA ARG A 301 -19.62 -7.24 -18.26
C ARG A 301 -19.22 -8.43 -19.13
N TYR A 302 -17.94 -8.75 -19.20
CA TYR A 302 -17.48 -10.06 -19.64
C TYR A 302 -17.21 -10.92 -18.40
N VAL A 303 -17.96 -12.02 -18.28
CA VAL A 303 -17.72 -13.09 -17.31
C VAL A 303 -16.93 -14.17 -18.03
N LEU A 304 -15.74 -14.51 -17.55
CA LEU A 304 -15.00 -15.70 -17.98
C LEU A 304 -15.01 -16.72 -16.83
N ASN A 305 -15.59 -17.88 -17.11
CA ASN A 305 -15.68 -19.04 -16.23
C ASN A 305 -14.31 -19.73 -16.12
N SER A 306 -13.59 -19.47 -15.04
CA SER A 306 -12.63 -20.39 -14.41
C SER A 306 -12.45 -19.91 -12.97
N GLY A 307 -12.66 -20.79 -11.98
CA GLY A 307 -12.87 -20.51 -10.56
C GLY A 307 -11.75 -19.84 -9.75
N PHE A 308 -11.13 -18.80 -10.30
CA PHE A 308 -10.35 -17.81 -9.57
C PHE A 308 -10.60 -16.43 -10.18
N THR A 309 -11.40 -15.61 -9.50
CA THR A 309 -11.51 -14.18 -9.83
C THR A 309 -10.28 -13.45 -9.30
N TYR A 310 -9.24 -13.34 -10.13
CA TYR A 310 -8.17 -12.37 -9.89
C TYR A 310 -8.50 -11.10 -10.68
N GLU A 311 -8.89 -10.04 -9.96
CA GLU A 311 -8.89 -8.69 -10.53
C GLU A 311 -7.43 -8.31 -10.79
N TYR A 312 -6.96 -8.57 -12.00
CA TYR A 312 -5.78 -7.88 -12.50
C TYR A 312 -6.05 -6.38 -12.36
N PHE A 313 -5.14 -5.66 -11.71
CA PHE A 313 -5.11 -4.20 -11.77
C PHE A 313 -4.87 -3.84 -13.24
N SER A 314 -5.94 -3.76 -14.03
CA SER A 314 -5.89 -3.14 -15.34
C SER A 314 -5.68 -1.66 -15.04
N LEU A 315 -4.41 -1.26 -15.04
CA LEU A 315 -4.03 0.15 -15.11
C LEU A 315 -4.94 0.77 -16.19
N PRO A 316 -5.80 1.75 -15.85
CA PRO A 316 -6.82 2.22 -16.77
C PRO A 316 -6.17 2.60 -18.11
N ASP A 317 -6.83 2.37 -19.25
CA ASP A 317 -6.30 2.73 -20.59
C ASP A 317 -5.88 4.23 -20.68
N ASN A 318 -6.41 5.05 -19.77
CA ASN A 318 -6.07 6.44 -19.53
C ASN A 318 -4.64 6.64 -18.96
N LEU A 319 -4.12 5.74 -18.14
CA LEU A 319 -2.86 5.91 -17.42
C LEU A 319 -1.67 6.08 -18.39
N PHE A 320 -1.67 5.35 -19.50
CA PHE A 320 -0.69 5.51 -20.58
C PHE A 320 -0.82 6.86 -21.31
N ASN A 321 -2.04 7.39 -21.43
CA ASN A 321 -2.25 8.74 -21.96
C ASN A 321 -1.81 9.82 -20.97
N VAL A 322 -1.86 9.56 -19.67
CA VAL A 322 -1.34 10.47 -18.65
C VAL A 322 0.19 10.47 -18.67
N TYR A 323 0.82 9.30 -18.76
CA TYR A 323 2.25 9.14 -19.01
C TYR A 323 2.72 9.95 -20.23
N LYS A 324 1.96 9.90 -21.33
CA LYS A 324 2.19 10.67 -22.55
C LYS A 324 2.11 12.19 -22.34
N SER A 325 1.26 12.67 -21.42
CA SER A 325 1.10 14.10 -21.14
C SER A 325 2.10 14.68 -20.14
N ARG A 326 2.73 13.83 -19.30
CA ARG A 326 3.50 14.25 -18.13
C ARG A 326 5.01 13.98 -18.19
N MET A 327 5.50 13.26 -19.21
CA MET A 327 6.95 13.14 -19.45
C MET A 327 7.58 14.50 -19.76
N LYS A 328 8.41 15.01 -18.84
CA LYS A 328 9.13 16.27 -19.03
C LYS A 328 10.49 16.00 -19.66
N ALA A 329 10.61 16.32 -20.94
CA ALA A 329 11.85 16.19 -21.70
C ALA A 329 13.05 16.91 -21.11
N ASN A 330 12.80 18.00 -20.40
CA ASN A 330 13.83 18.79 -19.73
C ASN A 330 14.40 18.11 -18.47
N SER A 331 13.72 17.11 -17.91
CA SER A 331 14.20 16.35 -16.75
C SER A 331 15.31 15.38 -17.15
N ILE A 332 15.06 14.55 -18.18
CA ILE A 332 16.03 13.62 -18.77
C ILE A 332 17.32 14.34 -19.19
N LYS A 333 17.22 15.49 -19.86
CA LYS A 333 18.37 16.34 -20.25
C LYS A 333 19.30 16.65 -19.07
N LYS A 334 18.73 17.05 -17.94
CA LYS A 334 19.48 17.40 -16.72
C LYS A 334 20.13 16.16 -16.08
N ARG A 335 19.51 14.98 -16.18
CA ARG A 335 20.06 13.73 -15.62
C ARG A 335 21.26 13.21 -16.34
N PHE A 336 21.22 13.23 -17.68
CA PHE A 336 22.39 12.90 -18.48
C PHE A 336 23.60 13.69 -18.00
N GLN A 337 23.44 15.00 -17.76
CA GLN A 337 24.54 15.86 -17.30
C GLN A 337 24.95 15.55 -15.85
N SER A 338 23.99 15.43 -14.92
CA SER A 338 24.31 15.24 -13.51
C SER A 338 24.96 13.88 -13.22
N LEU A 339 24.61 12.85 -13.98
CA LEU A 339 25.12 11.50 -13.79
C LEU A 339 26.35 11.18 -14.65
N LEU A 340 26.62 11.96 -15.71
CA LEU A 340 27.76 11.68 -16.60
C LEU A 340 29.07 11.53 -15.84
N MET A 341 29.32 12.42 -14.88
CA MET A 341 30.57 12.42 -14.10
C MET A 341 30.75 11.18 -13.22
N ASN A 342 29.67 10.47 -12.89
CA ASN A 342 29.74 9.24 -12.10
C ASN A 342 30.11 8.01 -12.96
N HIS A 343 29.92 8.09 -14.29
CA HIS A 343 30.09 6.96 -15.20
C HIS A 343 31.15 7.19 -16.28
N ALA A 344 31.66 8.42 -16.41
CA ALA A 344 32.56 8.78 -17.48
C ALA A 344 33.94 9.18 -16.95
N VAL A 345 34.98 8.68 -17.63
CA VAL A 345 36.37 9.04 -17.39
C VAL A 345 36.76 10.13 -18.37
N HIS A 346 37.28 11.25 -17.87
CA HIS A 346 37.85 12.29 -18.72
C HIS A 346 39.14 11.78 -19.37
N ILE A 347 39.26 11.93 -20.69
CA ILE A 347 40.43 11.50 -21.46
C ILE A 347 41.27 12.72 -21.85
N GLU A 348 40.86 13.47 -22.89
CA GLU A 348 41.57 14.63 -23.46
C GLU A 348 40.58 15.56 -24.16
N ASP A 349 40.88 16.85 -24.31
CA ASP A 349 40.09 17.81 -25.12
C ASP A 349 38.56 17.73 -24.93
N SER A 350 38.11 17.69 -23.67
CA SER A 350 36.70 17.55 -23.29
C SER A 350 36.03 16.25 -23.77
N VAL A 351 36.81 15.23 -24.12
CA VAL A 351 36.35 13.89 -24.46
C VAL A 351 36.19 13.07 -23.19
N PHE A 352 35.03 12.44 -23.07
CA PHE A 352 34.65 11.55 -21.99
C PHE A 352 34.47 10.13 -22.53
N ARG A 353 35.07 9.15 -21.84
CA ARG A 353 34.87 7.73 -22.11
C ARG A 353 33.86 7.17 -21.12
N ILE A 354 32.77 6.58 -21.62
CA ILE A 354 31.82 5.83 -20.79
C ILE A 354 32.12 4.35 -20.97
N ASP A 355 32.67 3.70 -19.94
CA ASP A 355 33.10 2.30 -20.02
C ASP A 355 31.92 1.32 -20.11
N ASN A 356 30.81 1.65 -19.44
CA ASN A 356 29.58 0.86 -19.44
C ASN A 356 28.36 1.74 -19.65
N LEU A 357 27.98 1.92 -20.93
CA LEU A 357 26.81 2.69 -21.33
C LEU A 357 25.51 2.16 -20.69
N PHE A 358 25.37 0.84 -20.55
CA PHE A 358 24.17 0.23 -19.97
C PHE A 358 23.98 0.59 -18.50
N SER A 359 25.06 0.70 -17.73
CA SER A 359 24.99 1.17 -16.34
C SER A 359 24.58 2.64 -16.28
N PHE A 360 25.21 3.48 -17.11
CA PHE A 360 24.89 4.91 -17.17
C PHE A 360 23.43 5.17 -17.53
N ILE A 361 22.93 4.55 -18.60
CA ILE A 361 21.54 4.71 -19.02
C ILE A 361 20.57 4.09 -18.01
N SER A 362 20.92 2.97 -17.36
CA SER A 362 20.12 2.39 -16.28
C SER A 362 19.90 3.37 -15.15
N ASP A 363 20.95 4.04 -14.67
CA ASP A 363 20.84 5.00 -13.56
C ASP A 363 20.08 6.27 -13.96
N VAL A 364 20.23 6.73 -15.22
CA VAL A 364 19.40 7.83 -15.77
C VAL A 364 17.92 7.45 -15.75
N ILE A 365 17.57 6.26 -16.26
CA ILE A 365 16.17 5.80 -16.30
C ILE A 365 15.65 5.58 -14.88
N LYS A 366 16.43 4.95 -13.99
CA LYS A 366 16.06 4.68 -12.60
C LYS A 366 15.65 5.94 -11.86
N VAL A 367 16.48 6.98 -11.89
CA VAL A 367 16.18 8.25 -11.19
C VAL A 367 14.95 8.93 -11.80
N GLU A 368 14.82 8.93 -13.13
CA GLU A 368 13.67 9.55 -13.78
C GLU A 368 12.37 8.79 -13.52
N GLU A 369 12.38 7.46 -13.52
CA GLU A 369 11.21 6.62 -13.27
C GLU A 369 10.79 6.65 -11.80
N ILE A 370 11.73 6.62 -10.85
CA ILE A 370 11.42 6.83 -9.43
C ILE A 370 10.70 8.16 -9.23
N MET A 371 11.13 9.22 -9.90
CA MET A 371 10.50 10.54 -9.79
C MET A 371 9.18 10.64 -10.57
N SER A 372 9.07 10.01 -11.74
CA SER A 372 7.86 10.01 -12.56
C SER A 372 6.76 9.14 -11.95
N VAL A 373 7.12 8.16 -11.12
CA VAL A 373 6.19 7.27 -10.45
C VAL A 373 5.87 7.77 -9.05
N TYR A 374 6.88 7.99 -8.19
CA TYR A 374 6.70 8.34 -6.78
C TYR A 374 6.77 9.85 -6.48
N GLY A 375 7.09 10.67 -7.48
CA GLY A 375 7.18 12.12 -7.36
C GLY A 375 8.54 12.64 -6.92
N LYS A 376 8.72 13.96 -6.87
CA LYS A 376 10.03 14.57 -6.55
C LYS A 376 10.52 14.29 -5.12
N VAL A 377 9.62 13.91 -4.21
CA VAL A 377 9.95 13.64 -2.80
C VAL A 377 10.80 12.37 -2.65
N SER A 378 10.64 11.38 -3.55
CA SER A 378 11.43 10.14 -3.54
C SER A 378 12.85 10.32 -4.09
N ARG A 379 13.18 11.48 -4.66
CA ARG A 379 14.43 11.70 -5.41
C ARG A 379 15.69 11.34 -4.62
N ASN A 380 15.71 11.66 -3.33
CA ASN A 380 16.87 11.43 -2.46
C ASN A 380 16.52 10.43 -1.35
N ASP A 381 15.46 9.65 -1.51
CA ASP A 381 15.10 8.60 -0.56
C ASP A 381 16.02 7.39 -0.81
N PRO A 382 16.98 7.12 0.09
CA PRO A 382 17.94 6.03 -0.12
C PRO A 382 17.25 4.66 -0.07
N MET A 383 16.15 4.52 0.68
CA MET A 383 15.42 3.27 0.83
C MET A 383 14.66 2.94 -0.45
N ILE A 384 14.04 3.93 -1.11
CA ILE A 384 13.38 3.71 -2.42
C ILE A 384 14.41 3.30 -3.49
N SER A 385 15.57 3.95 -3.54
CA SER A 385 16.62 3.56 -4.48
C SER A 385 17.13 2.14 -4.20
N ASP A 386 17.35 1.79 -2.93
CA ASP A 386 17.80 0.46 -2.52
C ASP A 386 16.76 -0.62 -2.85
N ILE A 387 15.46 -0.33 -2.66
CA ILE A 387 14.35 -1.20 -3.08
C ILE A 387 14.44 -1.49 -4.58
N VAL A 388 14.58 -0.46 -5.41
CA VAL A 388 14.66 -0.64 -6.87
C VAL A 388 15.90 -1.45 -7.25
N ASP A 389 17.07 -1.16 -6.68
CA ASP A 389 18.31 -1.87 -6.99
C ASP A 389 18.27 -3.34 -6.52
N HIS A 390 17.67 -3.61 -5.35
CA HIS A 390 17.46 -4.96 -4.82
C HIS A 390 16.58 -5.79 -5.77
N PHE A 391 15.41 -5.26 -6.14
CA PHE A 391 14.49 -5.99 -7.00
C PHE A 391 14.92 -6.06 -8.46
N LEU A 392 15.75 -5.12 -8.95
CA LEU A 392 16.33 -5.19 -10.28
C LEU A 392 17.38 -6.30 -10.40
N LYS A 393 18.13 -6.58 -9.32
CA LYS A 393 19.19 -7.61 -9.27
C LYS A 393 18.68 -9.01 -8.90
N SER A 394 17.45 -9.13 -8.38
CA SER A 394 16.90 -10.41 -7.98
C SER A 394 16.81 -11.39 -9.19
N PRO A 395 17.26 -12.65 -9.08
CA PRO A 395 17.14 -13.66 -10.14
C PRO A 395 15.69 -13.90 -10.60
N SER A 396 14.73 -13.56 -9.73
CA SER A 396 13.30 -13.64 -9.97
C SER A 396 12.74 -12.41 -10.71
N ALA A 397 13.58 -11.47 -11.12
CA ALA A 397 13.18 -10.32 -11.92
C ALA A 397 13.08 -10.71 -13.41
N PHE A 398 12.16 -11.63 -13.72
CA PHE A 398 11.61 -11.93 -15.05
C PHE A 398 12.65 -12.04 -16.19
N SER A 399 13.27 -13.21 -16.31
CA SER A 399 13.70 -13.68 -17.64
C SER A 399 12.45 -13.97 -18.48
N GLU A 400 12.54 -13.89 -19.81
CA GLU A 400 11.45 -14.07 -20.79
C GLU A 400 10.72 -15.44 -20.74
N HIS A 401 10.91 -16.24 -19.69
CA HIS A 401 10.28 -17.54 -19.46
C HIS A 401 9.00 -17.49 -18.62
N GLY A 402 8.57 -16.31 -18.13
CA GLY A 402 7.50 -16.21 -17.12
C GLY A 402 6.09 -15.82 -17.60
N ASN A 403 5.82 -15.65 -18.89
CA ASN A 403 4.51 -15.12 -19.29
C ASN A 403 3.35 -16.13 -19.26
N ASP A 404 3.62 -17.42 -19.11
CA ASP A 404 2.59 -18.48 -19.03
C ASP A 404 2.67 -19.31 -17.74
N ASP A 405 3.37 -18.84 -16.72
CA ASP A 405 3.60 -19.59 -15.49
C ASP A 405 2.88 -18.90 -14.30
N PRO A 406 2.03 -19.62 -13.53
CA PRO A 406 1.56 -19.20 -12.20
C PRO A 406 2.69 -18.71 -11.28
N SER A 407 3.96 -18.98 -11.61
CA SER A 407 5.13 -18.42 -10.96
C SER A 407 5.28 -16.89 -11.02
N VAL A 408 4.54 -16.13 -11.83
CA VAL A 408 4.46 -14.66 -11.65
C VAL A 408 3.85 -14.32 -10.29
N LEU A 409 2.81 -15.07 -9.88
CA LEU A 409 2.16 -14.94 -8.58
C LEU A 409 3.04 -15.51 -7.45
N GLU A 410 3.70 -16.65 -7.65
CA GLU A 410 4.69 -17.13 -6.67
C GLU A 410 5.90 -16.20 -6.55
N THR A 411 6.28 -15.52 -7.63
CA THR A 411 7.32 -14.49 -7.64
C THR A 411 6.86 -13.28 -6.86
N PHE A 412 5.65 -12.75 -7.10
CA PHE A 412 5.05 -11.70 -6.27
C PHE A 412 4.93 -12.12 -4.79
N CYS A 413 4.59 -13.36 -4.51
CA CYS A 413 4.60 -13.95 -3.16
C CYS A 413 6.02 -14.16 -2.60
N SER A 414 7.03 -14.36 -3.45
CA SER A 414 8.44 -14.42 -3.05
C SER A 414 8.98 -13.02 -2.71
N LEU A 415 8.52 -11.97 -3.41
CA LEU A 415 8.78 -10.56 -3.04
C LEU A 415 8.25 -10.30 -1.61
N GLN A 416 7.14 -10.94 -1.21
CA GLN A 416 6.58 -10.84 0.15
C GLN A 416 7.50 -11.36 1.26
N LYS A 417 8.56 -12.12 0.94
CA LYS A 417 9.55 -12.57 1.92
C LYS A 417 10.45 -11.42 2.40
N ASP A 418 10.58 -10.34 1.61
CA ASP A 418 11.34 -9.14 1.95
C ASP A 418 10.46 -8.10 2.66
N ASN A 419 9.91 -8.49 3.80
CA ASN A 419 8.85 -7.76 4.49
C ASN A 419 9.22 -6.28 4.76
N LYS A 420 10.49 -5.99 5.10
CA LYS A 420 10.96 -4.62 5.37
C LYS A 420 10.83 -3.68 4.16
N TYR A 421 11.12 -4.16 2.95
CA TYR A 421 11.14 -3.34 1.73
C TYR A 421 9.72 -3.07 1.25
N ILE A 422 8.88 -4.10 1.31
CA ILE A 422 7.47 -3.96 0.94
C ILE A 422 6.72 -3.10 1.95
N GLU A 423 6.92 -3.31 3.25
CA GLU A 423 6.28 -2.49 4.29
C GLU A 423 6.65 -1.02 4.15
N TYR A 424 7.94 -0.71 3.94
CA TYR A 424 8.38 0.66 3.68
C TYR A 424 7.70 1.25 2.44
N LEU A 425 7.71 0.50 1.33
CA LEU A 425 7.12 0.98 0.08
C LEU A 425 5.62 1.22 0.20
N VAL A 426 4.90 0.30 0.85
CA VAL A 426 3.46 0.43 1.09
C VAL A 426 3.16 1.65 1.95
N ASN A 427 3.89 1.83 3.04
CA ASN A 427 3.73 3.00 3.91
C ASN A 427 4.03 4.31 3.16
N PHE A 428 5.11 4.33 2.37
CA PHE A 428 5.46 5.50 1.56
C PHE A 428 4.34 5.86 0.56
N VAL A 429 3.85 4.88 -0.22
CA VAL A 429 2.80 5.10 -1.23
C VAL A 429 1.49 5.48 -0.57
N GLN A 430 1.11 4.83 0.54
CA GLN A 430 -0.07 5.18 1.33
C GLN A 430 -0.02 6.64 1.79
N ASN A 431 1.11 7.07 2.35
CA ASN A 431 1.30 8.43 2.84
C ASN A 431 1.24 9.46 1.71
N GLU A 432 1.88 9.18 0.57
CA GLU A 432 1.83 10.07 -0.59
C GLU A 432 0.42 10.15 -1.20
N ILE A 433 -0.30 9.03 -1.34
CA ILE A 433 -1.69 9.02 -1.80
C ILE A 433 -2.56 9.88 -0.87
N SER A 434 -2.50 9.62 0.44
CA SER A 434 -3.25 10.40 1.43
C SER A 434 -2.93 11.89 1.34
N ARG A 435 -1.64 12.26 1.26
CA ARG A 435 -1.18 13.65 1.13
C ARG A 435 -1.72 14.31 -0.13
N ARG A 436 -1.74 13.61 -1.26
CA ARG A 436 -2.12 14.17 -2.57
C ARG A 436 -3.62 14.25 -2.79
N ILE A 437 -4.41 13.32 -2.24
CA ILE A 437 -5.87 13.42 -2.20
C ILE A 437 -6.28 14.75 -1.56
N VAL A 438 -5.56 15.13 -0.51
CA VAL A 438 -5.80 16.38 0.20
C VAL A 438 -5.31 17.58 -0.60
N LEU A 439 -4.06 17.57 -1.05
CA LEU A 439 -3.47 18.70 -1.79
C LEU A 439 -4.19 18.99 -3.13
N LYS A 440 -4.73 17.96 -3.79
CA LYS A 440 -5.57 18.10 -4.98
C LYS A 440 -6.76 19.03 -4.79
N LYS A 441 -7.36 19.07 -3.58
CA LYS A 441 -8.52 19.92 -3.28
C LYS A 441 -8.18 21.42 -3.29
N PHE A 442 -6.90 21.79 -3.19
CA PHE A 442 -6.42 23.18 -3.30
C PHE A 442 -5.88 23.53 -4.68
N GLY A 443 -6.08 22.67 -5.67
CA GLY A 443 -5.50 22.86 -6.99
C GLY A 443 -4.01 22.53 -7.09
N TYR A 444 -3.36 22.05 -6.02
CA TYR A 444 -2.03 21.47 -6.17
C TYR A 444 -2.14 20.18 -6.97
N ARG A 445 -1.38 20.11 -8.06
CA ARG A 445 -1.21 18.88 -8.82
C ARG A 445 0.26 18.53 -8.89
N PHE A 446 0.51 17.23 -8.73
CA PHE A 446 1.83 16.64 -8.90
C PHE A 446 1.90 15.97 -10.27
N ASP A 447 3.11 15.89 -10.78
CA ASP A 447 3.37 15.47 -12.15
C ASP A 447 4.03 14.09 -12.17
N ASP A 448 3.35 13.11 -11.56
CA ASP A 448 3.81 11.74 -11.40
C ASP A 448 2.63 10.75 -11.30
N LEU A 449 2.93 9.44 -11.24
CA LEU A 449 1.95 8.38 -11.33
C LEU A 449 1.07 8.23 -10.11
N ILE A 450 1.58 8.48 -8.90
CA ILE A 450 0.75 8.50 -7.69
C ILE A 450 -0.37 9.53 -7.87
N GLN A 451 -0.09 10.72 -8.42
CA GLN A 451 -1.15 11.70 -8.68
C GLN A 451 -2.18 11.18 -9.69
N CYS A 452 -1.76 10.41 -10.70
CA CYS A 452 -2.69 9.83 -11.67
C CYS A 452 -3.65 8.84 -11.03
N ILE A 453 -3.15 8.05 -10.06
CA ILE A 453 -3.97 7.10 -9.29
C ILE A 453 -4.98 7.87 -8.44
N VAL A 454 -4.52 8.91 -7.72
CA VAL A 454 -5.38 9.83 -6.95
C VAL A 454 -6.40 10.54 -7.84
N ASP A 455 -6.12 10.68 -9.13
CA ASP A 455 -7.02 11.27 -10.11
C ASP A 455 -8.13 10.34 -10.62
N GLN A 456 -8.04 9.02 -10.38
CA GLN A 456 -9.07 8.06 -10.78
C GLN A 456 -10.23 8.01 -9.78
N GLU A 457 -11.45 7.78 -10.25
CA GLU A 457 -12.63 7.67 -9.37
C GLU A 457 -12.66 6.37 -8.54
N PHE A 458 -11.98 5.32 -9.00
CA PHE A 458 -12.08 3.97 -8.43
C PHE A 458 -10.84 3.54 -7.63
N PHE A 459 -9.83 4.37 -7.40
CA PHE A 459 -8.60 3.87 -6.73
C PHE A 459 -8.86 3.33 -5.31
N ASN A 460 -9.89 3.84 -4.62
CA ASN A 460 -10.31 3.40 -3.28
C ASN A 460 -10.79 1.95 -3.21
N THR A 461 -11.04 1.28 -4.35
CA THR A 461 -11.47 -0.12 -4.37
C THR A 461 -10.31 -1.11 -4.38
N TYR A 462 -9.07 -0.63 -4.51
CA TYR A 462 -7.89 -1.48 -4.64
C TYR A 462 -7.04 -1.49 -3.37
N ASP A 463 -6.45 -2.66 -3.07
CA ASP A 463 -5.51 -2.82 -1.98
C ASP A 463 -4.24 -1.97 -2.23
N ILE A 464 -3.86 -1.16 -1.24
CA ILE A 464 -2.68 -0.30 -1.29
C ILE A 464 -1.40 -1.08 -1.57
N LYS A 465 -1.30 -2.32 -1.08
CA LYS A 465 -0.16 -3.21 -1.33
C LYS A 465 -0.06 -3.55 -2.82
N ILE A 466 -1.19 -3.85 -3.47
CA ILE A 466 -1.25 -4.13 -4.90
C ILE A 466 -0.84 -2.89 -5.70
N ILE A 467 -1.35 -1.71 -5.33
CA ILE A 467 -0.96 -0.44 -5.96
C ILE A 467 0.56 -0.21 -5.85
N SER A 468 1.10 -0.38 -4.64
CA SER A 468 2.52 -0.12 -4.35
C SER A 468 3.44 -1.03 -5.16
N LEU A 469 3.12 -2.33 -5.22
CA LEU A 469 3.88 -3.29 -6.02
C LEU A 469 3.70 -3.06 -7.53
N SER A 470 2.51 -2.63 -7.96
CA SER A 470 2.27 -2.28 -9.38
C SER A 470 3.09 -1.06 -9.80
N LEU A 471 3.21 -0.05 -8.93
CA LEU A 471 4.06 1.12 -9.18
C LEU A 471 5.54 0.73 -9.29
N LEU A 472 6.02 -0.13 -8.38
CA LEU A 472 7.39 -0.65 -8.44
C LEU A 472 7.61 -1.44 -9.73
N TYR A 473 6.63 -2.26 -10.12
CA TYR A 473 6.69 -3.03 -11.36
C TYR A 473 6.86 -2.13 -12.58
N VAL A 474 6.16 -0.99 -12.66
CA VAL A 474 6.34 -0.04 -13.76
C VAL A 474 7.79 0.45 -13.84
N ILE A 475 8.41 0.80 -12.71
CA ILE A 475 9.82 1.26 -12.70
C ILE A 475 10.75 0.14 -13.19
N LEU A 476 10.59 -1.08 -12.66
CA LEU A 476 11.44 -2.21 -13.02
C LEU A 476 11.34 -2.56 -14.51
N GLU A 477 10.12 -2.59 -15.05
CA GLU A 477 9.88 -2.87 -16.46
C GLU A 477 10.36 -1.73 -17.37
N SER A 478 10.17 -0.47 -16.98
CA SER A 478 10.74 0.67 -17.69
C SER A 478 12.25 0.55 -17.80
N ILE A 479 12.95 0.21 -16.71
CA ILE A 479 14.42 0.04 -16.73
C ILE A 479 14.80 -1.14 -17.63
N LYS A 480 14.23 -2.33 -17.42
CA LYS A 480 14.60 -3.54 -18.17
C LYS A 480 14.32 -3.45 -19.66
N LEU A 481 13.21 -2.81 -20.04
CA LEU A 481 12.77 -2.74 -21.43
C LEU A 481 13.35 -1.55 -22.17
N LEU A 482 13.52 -0.37 -21.54
CA LEU A 482 14.01 0.83 -22.22
C LEU A 482 15.54 0.91 -22.26
N ASN A 483 16.22 0.50 -21.17
CA ASN A 483 17.68 0.58 -21.08
C ASN A 483 18.41 -0.08 -22.27
N PRO A 484 18.19 -1.37 -22.58
CA PRO A 484 18.86 -2.02 -23.71
C PRO A 484 18.51 -1.37 -25.05
N ARG A 485 17.29 -0.85 -25.20
CA ARG A 485 16.81 -0.25 -26.45
C ARG A 485 17.46 1.10 -26.73
N ILE A 486 17.62 1.92 -25.69
CA ILE A 486 18.34 3.20 -25.79
C ILE A 486 19.83 2.94 -25.98
N CYS A 487 20.42 2.01 -25.23
CA CYS A 487 21.84 1.66 -25.36
C CYS A 487 22.17 1.13 -26.74
N ASN A 488 21.41 0.15 -27.25
CA ASN A 488 21.63 -0.42 -28.57
C ASN A 488 21.54 0.65 -29.67
N LEU A 489 20.55 1.55 -29.59
CA LEU A 489 20.44 2.68 -30.52
C LEU A 489 21.67 3.60 -30.45
N ILE A 490 22.07 4.02 -29.26
CA ILE A 490 23.24 4.89 -29.06
C ILE A 490 24.51 4.20 -29.60
N MET A 491 24.70 2.91 -29.31
CA MET A 491 25.80 2.13 -29.86
C MET A 491 25.74 2.09 -31.38
N ASP A 492 24.58 1.76 -31.96
CA ASP A 492 24.39 1.65 -33.40
C ASP A 492 24.73 2.95 -34.14
N ILE A 493 24.32 4.10 -33.61
CA ILE A 493 24.66 5.39 -34.23
C ILE A 493 26.10 5.81 -33.91
N SER A 494 26.67 5.38 -32.78
CA SER A 494 28.02 5.75 -32.37
C SER A 494 29.12 5.20 -33.27
N PHE A 495 28.86 4.13 -34.03
CA PHE A 495 29.83 3.57 -34.99
C PHE A 495 29.63 4.10 -36.41
N ARG A 496 28.67 5.00 -36.63
CA ARG A 496 28.21 5.42 -37.97
C ARG A 496 28.13 6.95 -38.07
N PRO A 497 29.26 7.63 -38.25
CA PRO A 497 29.34 9.09 -38.31
C PRO A 497 28.36 9.71 -39.31
N GLU A 498 28.12 9.06 -40.45
CA GLU A 498 27.21 9.49 -41.50
C GLU A 498 25.73 9.48 -41.06
N ILE A 499 25.35 8.47 -40.25
CA ILE A 499 24.01 8.37 -39.67
C ILE A 499 23.86 9.40 -38.54
N TYR A 500 24.88 9.51 -37.69
CA TYR A 500 24.88 10.53 -36.63
C TYR A 500 24.79 11.94 -37.20
N ALA A 501 25.51 12.25 -38.29
CA ALA A 501 25.46 13.57 -38.92
C ALA A 501 24.03 13.91 -39.39
N LYS A 502 23.32 12.98 -40.04
CA LYS A 502 21.92 13.16 -40.44
C LYS A 502 21.01 13.41 -39.23
N LEU A 503 21.20 12.68 -38.13
CA LEU A 503 20.45 12.88 -36.88
C LEU A 503 20.76 14.25 -36.25
N ALA A 504 22.02 14.65 -36.20
CA ALA A 504 22.43 15.96 -35.68
C ALA A 504 21.82 17.10 -36.50
N LEU A 505 21.79 16.98 -37.84
CA LEU A 505 21.13 17.95 -38.72
C LEU A 505 19.61 18.00 -38.50
N GLU A 506 18.94 16.85 -38.39
CA GLU A 506 17.51 16.79 -38.04
C GLU A 506 17.25 17.54 -36.74
N GLN A 507 18.00 17.22 -35.69
CA GLN A 507 17.84 17.86 -34.38
C GLN A 507 18.18 19.35 -34.43
N LYS A 508 19.22 19.77 -35.16
CA LYS A 508 19.58 21.18 -35.36
C LYS A 508 18.45 21.96 -36.02
N ASN A 509 17.83 21.41 -37.06
CA ASN A 509 16.72 22.03 -37.76
C ASN A 509 15.49 22.16 -36.84
N LEU A 510 15.18 21.12 -36.05
CA LEU A 510 14.10 21.16 -35.07
C LEU A 510 14.35 22.19 -33.96
N VAL A 511 15.59 22.34 -33.49
CA VAL A 511 15.95 23.36 -32.51
C VAL A 511 15.82 24.77 -33.09
N LYS A 512 16.27 24.99 -34.34
CA LYS A 512 16.09 26.29 -35.01
C LYS A 512 14.61 26.65 -35.21
N LYS A 513 13.78 25.66 -35.53
CA LYS A 513 12.36 25.87 -35.82
C LYS A 513 11.50 26.09 -34.58
N TYR A 514 11.82 25.41 -33.46
CA TYR A 514 10.94 25.33 -32.29
C TYR A 514 11.59 25.72 -30.95
N GLY A 515 12.90 25.94 -30.92
CA GLY A 515 13.68 26.21 -29.71
C GLY A 515 14.38 24.97 -29.13
N GLU A 516 15.21 25.18 -28.10
CA GLU A 516 16.03 24.13 -27.48
C GLU A 516 15.23 23.06 -26.73
N ASP A 517 14.14 23.47 -26.11
CA ASP A 517 13.29 22.58 -25.32
C ASP A 517 12.54 21.63 -26.25
N LEU A 518 12.31 20.40 -25.77
CA LEU A 518 11.63 19.36 -26.54
C LEU A 518 10.12 19.43 -26.31
N SER A 519 9.39 19.82 -27.36
CA SER A 519 7.92 19.77 -27.41
C SER A 519 7.41 18.50 -28.09
N VAL A 520 6.14 18.14 -27.83
CA VAL A 520 5.45 17.03 -28.51
C VAL A 520 5.52 17.20 -30.03
N LYS A 521 5.39 18.44 -30.53
CA LYS A 521 5.45 18.76 -31.96
C LYS A 521 6.84 18.50 -32.55
N GLN A 522 7.91 18.87 -31.84
CA GLN A 522 9.28 18.52 -32.27
C GLN A 522 9.47 17.01 -32.32
N ILE A 523 9.00 16.29 -31.31
CA ILE A 523 9.15 14.82 -31.25
C ILE A 523 8.42 14.15 -32.42
N SER A 524 7.20 14.59 -32.77
CA SER A 524 6.48 14.05 -33.92
C SER A 524 7.16 14.30 -35.27
N GLU A 525 8.05 15.29 -35.37
CA GLU A 525 8.79 15.60 -36.60
C GLU A 525 10.18 14.91 -36.69
N MET A 526 10.55 14.07 -35.71
CA MET A 526 11.82 13.32 -35.72
C MET A 526 11.73 12.04 -36.58
N VAL A 527 11.51 12.21 -37.88
CA VAL A 527 11.28 11.11 -38.84
C VAL A 527 12.52 10.23 -39.03
N PHE A 528 13.70 10.84 -39.15
CA PHE A 528 14.96 10.10 -39.32
C PHE A 528 15.35 9.38 -38.02
N LEU A 529 15.09 9.99 -36.85
CA LEU A 529 15.27 9.30 -35.58
C LEU A 529 14.35 8.09 -35.45
N ASP A 530 13.06 8.21 -35.81
CA ASP A 530 12.13 7.07 -35.80
C ASP A 530 12.63 5.91 -36.66
N ALA A 531 13.15 6.23 -37.84
CA ALA A 531 13.74 5.26 -38.75
C ALA A 531 14.98 4.58 -38.15
N CYS A 532 15.86 5.34 -37.47
CA CYS A 532 17.03 4.79 -36.78
C CYS A 532 16.63 3.86 -35.63
N VAL A 533 15.64 4.25 -34.84
CA VAL A 533 15.18 3.42 -33.72
C VAL A 533 14.54 2.13 -34.23
N THR A 534 13.70 2.23 -35.26
CA THR A 534 13.03 1.06 -35.86
C THR A 534 14.06 0.08 -36.45
N GLU A 535 15.13 0.60 -37.08
CA GLU A 535 16.21 -0.24 -37.58
C GLU A 535 17.03 -0.90 -36.47
N SER A 536 17.36 -0.16 -35.41
CA SER A 536 18.04 -0.73 -34.23
C SER A 536 17.19 -1.83 -33.57
N PHE A 537 15.87 -1.64 -33.52
CA PHE A 537 14.93 -2.63 -32.96
C PHE A 537 14.87 -3.89 -33.80
N ARG A 538 14.83 -3.73 -35.13
CA ARG A 538 14.91 -4.85 -36.07
C ARG A 538 16.20 -5.65 -35.85
N MET A 539 17.36 -4.97 -35.80
CA MET A 539 18.66 -5.62 -35.75
C MET A 539 18.95 -6.29 -34.40
N SER A 540 18.65 -5.61 -33.29
CA SER A 540 18.80 -6.16 -31.94
C SER A 540 17.87 -7.38 -31.74
N GLY A 541 16.70 -7.38 -32.38
CA GLY A 541 15.70 -8.43 -32.24
C GLY A 541 14.67 -8.03 -31.18
N GLY A 542 13.40 -8.16 -31.56
CA GLY A 542 12.25 -7.84 -30.71
C GLY A 542 11.96 -8.92 -29.68
N SER A 543 11.09 -8.59 -28.73
CA SER A 543 10.59 -9.51 -27.72
C SER A 543 9.96 -10.76 -28.33
N ARG A 544 10.11 -11.90 -27.64
CA ARG A 544 9.45 -13.16 -27.99
C ARG A 544 7.94 -12.97 -28.02
N MET A 545 7.33 -13.13 -29.19
CA MET A 545 5.88 -13.04 -29.35
C MET A 545 5.27 -14.43 -29.26
N LEU A 546 4.91 -14.83 -28.04
CA LEU A 546 4.21 -16.08 -27.75
C LEU A 546 2.69 -15.89 -27.94
N ARG A 547 2.03 -16.87 -28.53
CA ARG A 547 0.59 -16.88 -28.79
C ARG A 547 0.03 -18.27 -28.53
N HIS A 548 -1.14 -18.32 -27.88
CA HIS A 548 -1.88 -19.56 -27.71
C HIS A 548 -3.01 -19.65 -28.73
N THR A 549 -3.11 -20.75 -29.46
CA THR A 549 -4.17 -20.94 -30.46
C THR A 549 -5.48 -21.35 -29.76
N ASN A 550 -6.59 -20.66 -30.08
CA ASN A 550 -7.91 -21.01 -29.53
C ASN A 550 -8.73 -21.94 -30.44
N LYS A 551 -8.22 -22.21 -31.65
CA LYS A 551 -8.78 -23.10 -32.66
C LYS A 551 -7.66 -23.57 -33.59
N ASN A 552 -7.98 -24.50 -34.48
CA ASN A 552 -7.05 -24.91 -35.52
C ASN A 552 -6.88 -23.76 -36.54
N TYR A 553 -5.63 -23.46 -36.91
CA TYR A 553 -5.29 -22.48 -37.94
C TYR A 553 -4.54 -23.16 -39.08
N MET A 554 -5.01 -22.99 -40.30
CA MET A 554 -4.27 -23.40 -41.49
C MET A 554 -3.40 -22.24 -41.97
N LEU A 555 -2.08 -22.46 -42.00
CA LEU A 555 -1.10 -21.49 -42.49
C LEU A 555 -1.05 -21.49 -44.02
N SER A 556 -0.53 -20.42 -44.60
CA SER A 556 -0.44 -20.24 -46.06
C SER A 556 0.44 -21.28 -46.76
N ASN A 557 1.30 -21.98 -46.01
CA ASN A 557 2.13 -23.08 -46.51
C ASN A 557 1.47 -24.47 -46.34
N GLY A 558 0.18 -24.52 -45.97
CA GLY A 558 -0.57 -25.76 -45.78
C GLY A 558 -0.38 -26.44 -44.42
N MET A 559 0.50 -25.93 -43.56
CA MET A 559 0.65 -26.44 -42.19
C MET A 559 -0.58 -26.12 -41.35
N VAL A 560 -0.97 -27.06 -40.48
CA VAL A 560 -2.03 -26.84 -39.48
C VAL A 560 -1.39 -26.60 -38.12
N LEU A 561 -1.76 -25.50 -37.49
CA LEU A 561 -1.51 -25.24 -36.08
C LEU A 561 -2.75 -25.69 -35.32
N ASP A 562 -2.62 -26.73 -34.51
CA ASP A 562 -3.74 -27.27 -33.73
C ASP A 562 -4.20 -26.29 -32.67
N LYS A 563 -5.48 -26.38 -32.30
CA LYS A 563 -6.06 -25.70 -31.13
C LYS A 563 -5.26 -26.06 -29.87
N ASN A 564 -5.11 -25.08 -28.98
CA ASN A 564 -4.37 -25.16 -27.73
C ASN A 564 -2.85 -25.38 -27.89
N SER A 565 -2.28 -24.95 -29.01
CA SER A 565 -0.84 -24.94 -29.24
C SER A 565 -0.24 -23.59 -28.86
N ASP A 566 0.96 -23.63 -28.28
CA ASP A 566 1.78 -22.45 -28.07
C ASP A 566 2.65 -22.19 -29.30
N VAL A 567 2.54 -20.99 -29.84
CA VAL A 567 3.19 -20.56 -31.07
C VAL A 567 4.10 -19.39 -30.75
N LEU A 568 5.40 -19.61 -30.88
CA LEU A 568 6.40 -18.57 -30.71
C LEU A 568 6.85 -18.03 -32.06
N PHE A 569 6.63 -16.74 -32.30
CA PHE A 569 7.17 -16.08 -33.49
C PHE A 569 8.67 -15.81 -33.32
N ASN A 570 9.48 -16.37 -34.23
CA ASN A 570 10.92 -16.15 -34.27
C ASN A 570 11.25 -14.78 -34.90
N ALA A 571 11.08 -13.72 -34.10
CA ALA A 571 11.36 -12.34 -34.52
C ALA A 571 12.80 -12.13 -35.01
N PRO A 572 13.84 -12.70 -34.37
CA PRO A 572 15.20 -12.60 -34.90
C PRO A 572 15.37 -13.15 -36.32
N SER A 573 14.86 -14.36 -36.60
CA SER A 573 14.95 -14.95 -37.94
C SER A 573 14.16 -14.15 -38.97
N HIS A 574 12.99 -13.63 -38.61
CA HIS A 574 12.22 -12.75 -39.48
C HIS A 574 12.99 -11.46 -39.80
N ALA A 575 13.56 -10.82 -38.79
CA ALA A 575 14.30 -9.56 -38.91
C ALA A 575 15.56 -9.68 -39.79
N THR A 576 16.17 -10.87 -39.85
CA THR A 576 17.36 -11.13 -40.68
C THR A 576 17.04 -11.78 -42.03
N ASN A 577 15.75 -12.02 -42.35
CA ASN A 577 15.37 -12.74 -43.56
C ASN A 577 15.51 -11.84 -44.81
N PRO A 578 16.31 -12.24 -45.81
CA PRO A 578 16.52 -11.44 -47.02
C PRO A 578 15.27 -11.29 -47.90
N ASN A 579 14.26 -12.16 -47.76
CA ASN A 579 13.00 -12.04 -48.48
C ASN A 579 12.15 -10.85 -48.01
N TYR A 580 12.34 -10.43 -46.75
CA TYR A 580 11.62 -9.30 -46.17
C TYR A 580 12.48 -8.03 -46.09
N PHE A 581 13.80 -8.17 -45.92
CA PHE A 581 14.73 -7.06 -45.78
C PHE A 581 15.92 -7.18 -46.74
N LYS A 582 16.00 -6.28 -47.72
CA LYS A 582 17.21 -6.12 -48.54
C LYS A 582 18.40 -5.74 -47.66
N THR A 583 19.54 -6.45 -47.79
CA THR A 583 20.74 -6.30 -46.96
C THR A 583 20.45 -6.32 -45.45
N PRO A 584 19.93 -7.43 -44.90
CA PRO A 584 19.33 -7.47 -43.56
C PRO A 584 20.30 -7.21 -42.41
N LEU A 585 21.61 -7.40 -42.62
CA LEU A 585 22.64 -7.17 -41.60
C LEU A 585 23.23 -5.76 -41.63
N THR A 586 22.84 -4.94 -42.61
CA THR A 586 23.25 -3.54 -42.71
C THR A 586 22.25 -2.66 -41.98
N PHE A 587 22.75 -1.79 -41.09
CA PHE A 587 21.94 -0.76 -40.44
C PHE A 587 21.59 0.33 -41.45
N MET A 588 20.35 0.30 -41.95
CA MET A 588 19.89 1.21 -43.01
C MET A 588 18.53 1.81 -42.62
N PRO A 589 18.50 2.91 -41.84
CA PRO A 589 17.28 3.58 -41.39
C PRO A 589 16.33 3.94 -42.54
N GLU A 590 16.86 4.32 -43.70
CA GLU A 590 16.11 4.81 -44.86
C GLU A 590 15.00 3.85 -45.32
N ARG A 591 15.14 2.53 -45.06
CA ARG A 591 14.08 1.55 -45.37
C ARG A 591 12.77 1.84 -44.62
N HIS A 592 12.85 2.36 -43.41
CA HIS A 592 11.67 2.65 -42.57
C HIS A 592 11.03 4.00 -42.93
N ILE A 593 11.82 4.94 -43.44
CA ILE A 593 11.33 6.22 -43.98
C ILE A 593 10.46 5.96 -45.21
N ASN A 594 10.95 5.12 -46.13
CA ASN A 594 10.21 4.76 -47.34
C ASN A 594 8.88 4.04 -47.03
N ASN A 595 8.82 3.32 -45.91
CA ASN A 595 7.61 2.67 -45.42
C ASN A 595 6.69 3.61 -44.63
N GLY A 596 7.04 4.90 -44.49
CA GLY A 596 6.28 5.90 -43.75
C GLY A 596 6.03 5.53 -42.29
N THR A 597 6.92 4.72 -41.69
CA THR A 597 6.66 4.06 -40.42
C THR A 597 7.20 4.91 -39.27
N ALA A 598 6.32 5.50 -38.47
CA ALA A 598 6.74 6.07 -37.20
C ALA A 598 7.08 4.93 -36.24
N ILE A 599 8.02 5.17 -35.33
CA ILE A 599 8.39 4.15 -34.34
C ILE A 599 7.17 3.68 -33.55
N SER A 600 6.21 4.56 -33.27
CA SER A 600 5.01 4.20 -32.51
C SER A 600 4.04 3.32 -33.29
N ASP A 601 4.12 3.26 -34.61
CA ASP A 601 3.13 2.57 -35.44
C ASP A 601 3.24 1.06 -35.29
N PHE A 602 2.10 0.38 -35.37
CA PHE A 602 2.03 -1.07 -35.46
C PHE A 602 1.53 -1.41 -36.86
N SER A 603 2.40 -1.97 -37.68
CA SER A 603 2.08 -2.30 -39.07
C SER A 603 2.81 -3.58 -39.46
N LEU A 604 2.52 -4.12 -40.65
CA LEU A 604 3.29 -5.25 -41.18
C LEU A 604 4.78 -4.89 -41.38
N HIS A 605 5.11 -3.60 -41.47
CA HIS A 605 6.48 -3.10 -41.59
C HIS A 605 7.10 -2.76 -40.23
N ASN A 606 6.31 -2.68 -39.16
CA ASN A 606 6.76 -2.54 -37.77
C ASN A 606 5.96 -3.45 -36.85
N LEU A 607 6.40 -4.70 -36.78
CA LEU A 607 5.83 -5.75 -35.93
C LEU A 607 6.39 -5.73 -34.50
N TYR A 608 7.27 -4.78 -34.16
CA TYR A 608 7.95 -4.76 -32.87
C TYR A 608 6.95 -4.63 -31.71
N TRP A 609 5.89 -3.85 -31.90
CA TRP A 609 4.83 -3.70 -30.91
C TRP A 609 3.76 -4.80 -31.00
N GLY A 610 3.97 -5.84 -31.80
CA GLY A 610 2.91 -6.77 -32.17
C GLY A 610 1.87 -6.16 -33.10
N LEU A 611 0.84 -6.94 -33.44
CA LEU A 611 -0.21 -6.55 -34.38
C LEU A 611 -1.58 -7.01 -33.84
N GLY A 612 -2.63 -6.23 -34.11
CA GLY A 612 -4.01 -6.55 -33.73
C GLY A 612 -4.31 -6.36 -32.23
N SER A 613 -5.28 -7.11 -31.70
CA SER A 613 -5.78 -6.97 -30.32
C SER A 613 -4.78 -7.31 -29.21
N ARG A 614 -3.60 -7.84 -29.56
CA ARG A 614 -2.51 -8.17 -28.63
C ARG A 614 -1.25 -7.32 -28.88
N MET A 615 -1.43 -6.13 -29.45
CA MET A 615 -0.37 -5.13 -29.56
C MET A 615 0.06 -4.60 -28.20
N CYS A 616 1.31 -4.17 -28.08
CA CYS A 616 1.91 -3.66 -26.85
C CYS A 616 1.18 -2.39 -26.39
N PRO A 617 0.60 -2.39 -25.18
CA PRO A 617 -0.10 -1.22 -24.65
C PRO A 617 0.86 -0.05 -24.34
N ALA A 618 2.11 -0.35 -23.99
CA ALA A 618 3.12 0.65 -23.63
C ALA A 618 3.82 1.30 -24.84
N ARG A 619 3.46 0.97 -26.09
CA ARG A 619 4.16 1.45 -27.30
C ARG A 619 4.35 2.96 -27.32
N LEU A 620 3.30 3.72 -27.01
CA LEU A 620 3.31 5.18 -27.09
C LEU A 620 4.27 5.79 -26.07
N TYR A 621 4.25 5.24 -24.85
CA TYR A 621 5.14 5.64 -23.76
C TYR A 621 6.60 5.30 -24.11
N ALA A 622 6.87 4.07 -24.52
CA ALA A 622 8.23 3.62 -24.84
C ALA A 622 8.82 4.40 -26.03
N SER A 623 8.05 4.57 -27.11
CA SER A 623 8.43 5.38 -28.26
C SER A 623 8.78 6.81 -27.88
N LEU A 624 7.95 7.44 -27.04
CA LEU A 624 8.19 8.79 -26.57
C LEU A 624 9.49 8.88 -25.75
N TYR A 625 9.67 7.99 -24.77
CA TYR A 625 10.84 7.96 -23.92
C TYR A 625 12.12 7.81 -24.73
N ILE A 626 12.18 6.81 -25.62
CA ILE A 626 13.38 6.50 -26.41
C ILE A 626 13.77 7.69 -27.27
N LYS A 627 12.80 8.32 -27.96
CA LYS A 627 13.05 9.51 -28.77
C LYS A 627 13.57 10.67 -27.91
N MET A 628 12.98 10.90 -26.75
CA MET A 628 13.39 11.98 -25.84
C MET A 628 14.80 11.75 -25.29
N ALA A 629 15.12 10.51 -24.89
CA ALA A 629 16.45 10.15 -24.42
C ALA A 629 17.50 10.30 -25.53
N ALA A 630 17.26 9.73 -26.70
CA ALA A 630 18.16 9.80 -27.85
C ALA A 630 18.35 11.24 -28.35
N ALA A 631 17.27 12.00 -28.52
CA ALA A 631 17.35 13.40 -28.95
C ALA A 631 18.13 14.26 -27.95
N ASN A 632 17.87 14.14 -26.65
CA ASN A 632 18.64 14.87 -25.64
C ASN A 632 20.12 14.50 -25.66
N PHE A 633 20.44 13.22 -25.86
CA PHE A 633 21.81 12.76 -25.99
C PHE A 633 22.49 13.38 -27.22
N ILE A 634 21.89 13.26 -28.41
CA ILE A 634 22.41 13.79 -29.68
C ILE A 634 22.58 15.32 -29.63
N ARG A 635 21.62 16.04 -29.05
CA ARG A 635 21.67 17.52 -28.92
C ARG A 635 22.81 18.01 -28.02
N LYS A 636 23.38 17.14 -27.18
CA LYS A 636 24.41 17.52 -26.19
C LYS A 636 25.77 16.91 -26.45
N TYR A 637 25.81 15.73 -27.06
CA TYR A 637 27.04 14.97 -27.22
C TYR A 637 27.22 14.54 -28.68
N GLU A 638 28.43 14.71 -29.18
CA GLU A 638 28.95 14.11 -30.41
C GLU A 638 29.79 12.89 -30.06
N PHE A 639 29.86 11.91 -30.97
CA PHE A 639 30.73 10.75 -30.78
C PHE A 639 32.15 11.07 -31.23
N TYR A 640 33.12 10.74 -30.39
CA TYR A 640 34.53 10.89 -30.71
C TYR A 640 35.09 9.56 -31.22
N HIS A 641 35.76 9.60 -32.37
CA HIS A 641 36.38 8.42 -32.97
C HIS A 641 37.89 8.61 -33.03
N LYS A 642 38.63 7.84 -32.23
CA LYS A 642 40.10 7.90 -32.23
C LYS A 642 40.69 7.36 -33.55
N ASP A 643 40.01 6.36 -34.14
CA ASP A 643 40.28 5.82 -35.48
C ASP A 643 39.01 5.93 -36.35
N ARG A 644 39.01 6.82 -37.36
CA ARG A 644 37.86 7.02 -38.25
C ARG A 644 37.56 5.82 -39.18
N PHE A 645 38.43 4.81 -39.23
CA PHE A 645 38.40 3.72 -40.22
C PHE A 645 37.91 2.37 -39.69
N LEU A 646 37.60 2.24 -38.40
CA LEU A 646 37.14 0.98 -37.82
C LEU A 646 35.63 0.99 -37.58
N GLN A 647 34.95 0.04 -38.24
CA GLN A 647 33.64 -0.53 -37.92
C GLN A 647 32.40 0.00 -38.66
N SER A 648 32.38 -0.20 -39.98
CA SER A 648 31.14 -0.21 -40.77
C SER A 648 30.28 -1.48 -40.55
N LYS A 649 30.77 -2.48 -39.81
CA LYS A 649 30.04 -3.71 -39.48
C LYS A 649 29.44 -3.65 -38.08
N CYS A 650 28.17 -4.02 -37.97
CA CYS A 650 27.48 -4.24 -36.69
C CYS A 650 28.31 -5.21 -35.82
N MET A 651 28.70 -4.78 -34.62
CA MET A 651 29.52 -5.59 -33.69
C MET A 651 28.75 -6.77 -33.07
N GLY A 652 27.46 -6.91 -33.42
CA GLY A 652 26.59 -7.98 -32.99
C GLY A 652 25.91 -7.70 -31.66
N TYR A 653 24.95 -8.56 -31.33
CA TYR A 653 24.18 -8.48 -30.09
C TYR A 653 24.27 -9.81 -29.35
N ASP A 654 24.46 -9.74 -28.04
CA ASP A 654 24.21 -10.86 -27.13
C ASP A 654 22.71 -10.97 -26.90
N ARG A 655 22.18 -12.18 -27.06
CA ARG A 655 20.74 -12.50 -26.99
C ARG A 655 20.40 -13.42 -25.81
N ASN A 656 21.33 -13.60 -24.88
CA ASN A 656 21.10 -14.36 -23.65
C ASN A 656 20.33 -13.50 -22.63
N GLY A 657 19.00 -13.63 -22.63
CA GLY A 657 18.13 -12.83 -21.77
C GLY A 657 17.75 -11.50 -22.42
N VAL A 658 18.17 -10.38 -21.85
CA VAL A 658 17.91 -9.06 -22.42
C VAL A 658 18.92 -8.76 -23.54
N THR A 659 18.44 -8.58 -24.77
CA THR A 659 19.32 -8.30 -25.91
C THR A 659 20.18 -7.05 -25.69
N SER A 660 21.49 -7.22 -25.68
CA SER A 660 22.46 -6.12 -25.51
C SER A 660 23.51 -6.14 -26.61
N HIS A 661 23.95 -4.96 -27.02
CA HIS A 661 25.04 -4.81 -27.96
C HIS A 661 26.36 -5.36 -27.36
N ASN A 662 27.18 -6.04 -28.17
CA ASN A 662 28.42 -6.67 -27.69
C ASN A 662 29.45 -5.66 -27.15
N SER A 663 29.48 -4.45 -27.72
CA SER A 663 30.24 -3.33 -27.16
C SER A 663 29.38 -2.52 -26.19
N LYS A 664 30.01 -2.07 -25.10
CA LYS A 664 29.38 -1.24 -24.05
C LYS A 664 30.04 0.13 -23.89
N THR A 665 31.12 0.38 -24.62
CA THR A 665 31.97 1.56 -24.45
C THR A 665 31.75 2.56 -25.57
N ILE A 666 31.60 3.83 -25.21
CA ILE A 666 31.53 4.96 -26.15
C ILE A 666 32.45 6.09 -25.71
N TYR A 667 32.86 6.89 -26.69
CA TYR A 667 33.59 8.13 -26.47
C TYR A 667 32.72 9.28 -26.95
N ILE A 668 32.53 10.27 -26.09
CA ILE A 668 31.67 11.41 -26.39
C ILE A 668 32.36 12.72 -26.08
N ARG A 669 32.02 13.76 -26.82
CA ARG A 669 32.41 15.14 -26.53
C ARG A 669 31.16 16.01 -26.42
N PRO A 670 31.03 16.88 -25.40
CA PRO A 670 29.98 17.88 -25.36
C PRO A 670 30.09 18.82 -26.56
N HIS A 671 28.98 19.13 -27.21
CA HIS A 671 28.97 20.09 -28.32
C HIS A 671 27.77 21.03 -28.23
N ASN A 672 27.84 22.12 -29.00
CA ASN A 672 26.70 22.97 -29.27
C ASN A 672 26.14 22.65 -30.65
N LEU A 673 25.00 21.97 -30.66
CA LEU A 673 24.31 21.53 -31.87
C LEU A 673 24.05 22.64 -32.89
N LEU A 674 23.83 23.89 -32.44
CA LEU A 674 23.57 25.01 -33.35
C LEU A 674 24.80 25.38 -34.19
N TYR A 675 26.00 25.09 -33.67
CA TYR A 675 27.27 25.23 -34.38
C TYR A 675 27.78 23.93 -35.02
N TYR A 676 27.05 22.82 -34.88
CA TYR A 676 27.40 21.56 -35.52
C TYR A 676 27.40 21.71 -37.04
N ASN A 677 28.54 21.45 -37.68
CA ASN A 677 28.70 21.46 -39.13
C ASN A 677 29.12 20.06 -39.55
N SER A 678 28.33 19.42 -40.44
CA SER A 678 28.68 18.09 -40.96
C SER A 678 29.94 18.18 -41.79
N VAL A 679 30.86 17.23 -41.60
CA VAL A 679 32.01 16.98 -42.47
C VAL A 679 31.70 15.84 -43.49
N PHE A 680 30.49 15.29 -43.42
CA PHE A 680 29.99 14.16 -44.22
C PHE A 680 28.78 14.56 -45.07
#